data_AF-D3ILG9-F1
#
_entry.id   AF-D3ILG9-F1
#
_cell.length_a   1.000
_cell.length_b   1.000
_cell.length_c   1.000
_cell.angle_alpha   90.00
_cell.angle_beta   90.00
_cell.angle_gamma   90.00
#
_symmetry.space_group_name_H-M   'P 1'
#
loop_
_entity.id
_entity.type
_entity.pdbx_description
1 polymer ?
#
loop_
_entity_poly.entity_id
_entity_poly.type
_entity_poly.pdbx_seq_one_letter_code
_entity_poly.pdbx_strand_id
1 'polypeptide(L)'
;MQVRMNWQTGNMHTDWIRVMTPDGGGCRDGVETNRGFVFIPEVGDHVLVGFRHNDPNRPYVMGSLFNGRTGKGGGDGNNSKSICTRSGICIAFDDDSRTLTLSDPSGNMVLMDGQGHMELNAPNGIVMNASRIAMNTGGNITLNVGGELMASVAGNWLTSVGGAMNAVTNSYRTTVVNALEMCSASALFSTEMGMQLQGETLNAIGTKKLLMHSDEQVLANSRGRMDMKSDGSLNMEQKADDVKKEEKEQMALATVEFRPARPEYNGQYGFDWLRVNDGKATAEMPYKDIIVSGYSDGLQNLTKDKAYDNLKNEYKQVPITFKKGEENTYFVPYLNLYSKECVEALKLDKDVSKPCYKALLRVLVDINEEVDRLEFDYDKETFEIDRPVLTEKEKTNGKIESGNTIEITCNKSFSDADKGVIRVFAYPKGCADKPMPDQVRLRSLAGKILVGVNDEKAQKRMKFVLVCVKTEINGKEKEGKFSSEHLGLLSNTLHQMYINPVFEQHLKDKDGKVLMDADGNPKSIVLDLVEDKRFMPGGIYVKNGKIQKFTKQRVGMTLQRYFNSNVARYLRIVFLRKYPQYNGFFTIFSFNERGFDKKVELYGFCESVYKSGTTKFSHYKKNLVLFANPEAMVLSHEVLHGMGLHHTHIDDEVIEESTRRYVYKENTTDNVMSYASTRKSTWYWQWKIVRKE
;
A
#
# COMPACT_ATOMS: atom_id res chain seq x y z
N MET A 1 -23.75 -25.70 51.93
CA MET A 1 -24.88 -24.95 51.32
C MET A 1 -26.20 -25.58 51.70
N GLN A 2 -27.33 -24.91 51.45
CA GLN A 2 -28.67 -25.48 51.60
C GLN A 2 -29.26 -25.77 50.21
N VAL A 3 -30.00 -26.88 50.08
CA VAL A 3 -30.59 -27.31 48.81
C VAL A 3 -32.08 -27.57 49.01
N ARG A 4 -32.91 -27.25 48.00
CA ARG A 4 -34.30 -27.70 47.94
C ARG A 4 -34.42 -28.92 47.04
N MET A 5 -34.81 -30.05 47.61
CA MET A 5 -35.05 -31.29 46.86
C MET A 5 -36.34 -31.17 46.03
N ASN A 6 -36.44 -31.90 44.91
CA ASN A 6 -37.59 -31.80 44.00
C ASN A 6 -38.96 -32.13 44.63
N TRP A 7 -38.97 -32.90 45.72
CA TRP A 7 -40.19 -33.26 46.46
C TRP A 7 -40.55 -32.27 47.57
N GLN A 8 -39.67 -31.31 47.89
CA GLN A 8 -39.90 -30.29 48.90
C GLN A 8 -40.74 -29.14 48.34
N THR A 9 -41.67 -28.61 49.14
CA THR A 9 -42.61 -27.54 48.73
C THR A 9 -42.41 -26.27 49.56
N GLY A 10 -42.90 -25.13 49.07
CA GLY A 10 -42.76 -23.84 49.76
C GLY A 10 -41.30 -23.46 50.05
N ASN A 11 -41.02 -23.06 51.29
CA ASN A 11 -39.70 -22.65 51.78
C ASN A 11 -38.87 -23.79 52.38
N MET A 12 -39.26 -25.06 52.17
CA MET A 12 -38.49 -26.20 52.65
C MET A 12 -37.12 -26.26 51.96
N HIS A 13 -36.07 -26.54 52.73
CA HIS A 13 -34.70 -26.79 52.27
C HIS A 13 -33.98 -27.71 53.26
N THR A 14 -32.83 -28.24 52.89
CA THR A 14 -31.96 -29.00 53.82
C THR A 14 -31.33 -28.10 54.87
N ASP A 15 -30.75 -28.71 55.91
CA ASP A 15 -29.68 -28.08 56.70
C ASP A 15 -28.44 -27.83 55.83
N TRP A 16 -27.39 -27.26 56.42
CA TRP A 16 -26.11 -27.07 55.74
C TRP A 16 -25.46 -28.42 55.40
N ILE A 17 -25.31 -28.66 54.11
CA ILE A 17 -24.66 -29.87 53.58
C ILE A 17 -23.32 -29.54 52.93
N ARG A 18 -22.41 -30.53 52.97
CA ARG A 18 -21.06 -30.42 52.40
C ARG A 18 -21.10 -30.51 50.88
N VAL A 19 -20.11 -29.90 50.24
CA VAL A 19 -19.90 -29.97 48.78
C VAL A 19 -18.65 -30.79 48.51
N MET A 20 -18.77 -31.79 47.65
CA MET A 20 -17.64 -32.52 47.09
C MET A 20 -16.93 -31.62 46.09
N THR A 21 -15.61 -31.53 46.20
CA THR A 21 -14.76 -30.77 45.29
C THR A 21 -13.66 -31.69 44.74
N PRO A 22 -13.17 -31.48 43.49
CA PRO A 22 -12.08 -32.26 42.92
C PRO A 22 -10.80 -32.31 43.78
N ASP A 23 -10.49 -31.24 44.52
CA ASP A 23 -9.43 -31.20 45.53
C ASP A 23 -9.87 -30.26 46.66
N GLY A 24 -9.80 -30.72 47.90
CA GLY A 24 -10.20 -29.94 49.07
C GLY A 24 -9.44 -30.37 50.31
N GLY A 25 -8.73 -29.44 50.94
CA GLY A 25 -8.01 -29.70 52.18
C GLY A 25 -7.47 -28.44 52.86
N GLY A 26 -6.57 -28.68 53.81
CA GLY A 26 -5.75 -27.66 54.46
C GLY A 26 -4.36 -28.24 54.73
N CYS A 27 -3.38 -27.38 54.97
CA CYS A 27 -2.01 -27.74 55.31
C CYS A 27 -1.51 -26.82 56.42
N ARG A 28 -0.72 -27.36 57.35
CA ARG A 28 -0.11 -26.59 58.44
C ARG A 28 1.04 -25.69 57.97
N ASP A 29 1.54 -25.89 56.76
CA ASP A 29 2.66 -25.15 56.16
C ASP A 29 2.16 -24.04 55.20
N GLY A 30 1.22 -23.22 55.67
CA GLY A 30 0.89 -21.93 55.04
C GLY A 30 -0.50 -21.78 54.39
N VAL A 31 -1.29 -22.85 54.22
CA VAL A 31 -2.68 -22.74 53.72
C VAL A 31 -3.62 -23.58 54.58
N GLU A 32 -4.03 -23.02 55.72
CA GLU A 32 -4.80 -23.73 56.75
C GLU A 32 -6.23 -24.08 56.33
N THR A 33 -6.85 -23.27 55.47
CA THR A 33 -8.21 -23.48 54.95
C THR A 33 -8.28 -23.22 53.45
N ASN A 34 -9.29 -23.79 52.77
CA ASN A 34 -9.58 -23.56 51.35
C ASN A 34 -8.43 -23.88 50.38
N ARG A 35 -7.55 -24.83 50.72
CA ARG A 35 -6.58 -25.38 49.76
C ARG A 35 -7.31 -26.29 48.78
N GLY A 36 -7.21 -26.00 47.48
CA GLY A 36 -7.80 -26.82 46.41
C GLY A 36 -8.81 -26.05 45.56
N PHE A 37 -9.78 -26.75 44.96
CA PHE A 37 -10.76 -26.19 44.05
C PHE A 37 -11.99 -25.67 44.80
N VAL A 38 -12.14 -24.35 44.91
CA VAL A 38 -13.22 -23.74 45.70
C VAL A 38 -14.21 -23.02 44.77
N PHE A 39 -15.13 -23.79 44.19
CA PHE A 39 -16.25 -23.30 43.38
C PHE A 39 -17.55 -23.78 44.01
N ILE A 40 -18.15 -22.92 44.84
CA ILE A 40 -19.39 -23.23 45.53
C ILE A 40 -20.55 -22.86 44.60
N PRO A 41 -21.47 -23.79 44.28
CA PRO A 41 -22.64 -23.49 43.44
C PRO A 41 -23.43 -22.28 43.95
N GLU A 42 -23.99 -21.50 43.01
CA GLU A 42 -24.73 -20.28 43.30
C GLU A 42 -26.20 -20.59 43.63
N VAL A 43 -26.89 -19.64 44.27
CA VAL A 43 -28.33 -19.78 44.53
C VAL A 43 -29.10 -19.86 43.22
N GLY A 44 -29.86 -20.94 43.03
CA GLY A 44 -30.60 -21.22 41.81
C GLY A 44 -29.95 -22.26 40.90
N ASP A 45 -28.68 -22.63 41.16
CA ASP A 45 -28.04 -23.73 40.43
C ASP A 45 -28.66 -25.08 40.78
N HIS A 46 -28.71 -25.96 39.78
CA HIS A 46 -29.10 -27.34 39.99
C HIS A 46 -27.89 -28.17 40.42
N VAL A 47 -28.03 -28.91 41.50
CA VAL A 47 -26.95 -29.74 42.05
C VAL A 47 -27.38 -31.20 42.15
N LEU A 48 -26.42 -32.10 41.99
CA LEU A 48 -26.60 -33.52 42.30
C LEU A 48 -26.29 -33.75 43.77
N VAL A 49 -27.24 -34.36 44.51
CA VAL A 49 -27.06 -34.68 45.93
C VAL A 49 -26.90 -36.18 46.11
N GLY A 50 -25.77 -36.58 46.71
CA GLY A 50 -25.51 -37.93 47.15
C GLY A 50 -25.81 -38.09 48.64
N PHE A 51 -26.02 -39.33 49.08
CA PHE A 51 -26.31 -39.67 50.46
C PHE A 51 -25.27 -40.67 50.98
N ARG A 52 -24.54 -40.32 52.04
CA ARG A 52 -23.48 -41.20 52.55
C ARG A 52 -24.11 -42.50 53.07
N HIS A 53 -23.59 -43.64 52.61
CA HIS A 53 -24.11 -44.97 52.93
C HIS A 53 -25.61 -45.16 52.59
N ASN A 54 -26.14 -44.43 51.60
CA ASN A 54 -27.57 -44.41 51.25
C ASN A 54 -28.50 -43.96 52.39
N ASP A 55 -28.01 -43.19 53.37
CA ASP A 55 -28.82 -42.60 54.46
C ASP A 55 -29.35 -41.21 54.07
N PRO A 56 -30.67 -41.02 53.91
CA PRO A 56 -31.29 -39.73 53.58
C PRO A 56 -30.96 -38.59 54.55
N ASN A 57 -30.57 -38.89 55.79
CA ASN A 57 -30.16 -37.90 56.79
C ASN A 57 -28.70 -37.45 56.64
N ARG A 58 -27.95 -38.01 55.68
CA ARG A 58 -26.53 -37.67 55.43
C ARG A 58 -26.28 -37.18 54.00
N PRO A 59 -27.01 -36.15 53.52
CA PRO A 59 -26.81 -35.57 52.20
C PRO A 59 -25.46 -34.85 52.07
N TYR A 60 -24.94 -34.84 50.85
CA TYR A 60 -23.83 -33.99 50.41
C TYR A 60 -23.96 -33.71 48.92
N VAL A 61 -23.55 -32.53 48.47
CA VAL A 61 -23.54 -32.16 47.05
C VAL A 61 -22.35 -32.84 46.37
N MET A 62 -22.61 -33.50 45.25
CA MET A 62 -21.58 -34.14 44.41
C MET A 62 -21.02 -33.18 43.34
N GLY A 63 -21.84 -32.23 42.89
CA GLY A 63 -21.48 -31.24 41.87
C GLY A 63 -22.70 -30.52 41.31
N SER A 64 -22.47 -29.52 40.46
CA SER A 64 -23.51 -28.80 39.72
C SER A 64 -23.81 -29.44 38.38
N LEU A 65 -25.03 -29.22 37.88
CA LEU A 65 -25.48 -29.66 36.57
C LEU A 65 -25.91 -28.45 35.73
N PHE A 66 -25.36 -28.37 34.52
CA PHE A 66 -25.91 -27.51 33.49
C PHE A 66 -27.30 -28.00 33.08
N ASN A 67 -28.18 -27.05 32.71
CA ASN A 67 -29.50 -27.33 32.18
C ASN A 67 -29.76 -26.48 30.92
N GLY A 68 -30.93 -26.62 30.28
CA GLY A 68 -31.27 -25.91 29.05
C GLY A 68 -31.30 -24.37 29.14
N ARG A 69 -31.13 -23.79 30.34
CA ARG A 69 -30.96 -22.34 30.56
C ARG A 69 -29.52 -21.96 30.92
N THR A 70 -28.84 -22.78 31.73
CA THR A 70 -27.52 -22.46 32.30
C THR A 70 -26.34 -23.02 31.51
N GLY A 71 -26.55 -23.96 30.58
CA GLY A 71 -25.49 -24.57 29.78
C GLY A 71 -25.69 -24.41 28.28
N LYS A 72 -24.72 -23.75 27.64
CA LYS A 72 -24.51 -23.73 26.16
C LYS A 72 -23.09 -24.15 25.76
N GLY A 73 -22.24 -24.52 26.73
CA GLY A 73 -20.80 -24.73 26.55
C GLY A 73 -20.47 -25.89 25.60
N GLY A 74 -19.20 -25.96 25.18
CA GLY A 74 -18.69 -26.94 24.22
C GLY A 74 -18.57 -26.40 22.80
N GLY A 75 -19.51 -25.59 22.33
CA GLY A 75 -19.53 -25.16 20.93
C GLY A 75 -19.78 -26.33 19.94
N ASP A 76 -19.85 -26.02 18.65
CA ASP A 76 -19.98 -27.05 17.61
C ASP A 76 -18.73 -27.93 17.60
N GLY A 77 -18.91 -29.26 17.67
CA GLY A 77 -17.77 -30.19 17.72
C GLY A 77 -17.02 -30.23 19.04
N ASN A 78 -17.53 -29.60 20.11
CA ASN A 78 -16.88 -29.54 21.43
C ASN A 78 -15.52 -28.81 21.40
N ASN A 79 -15.36 -27.80 20.55
CA ASN A 79 -14.13 -27.03 20.38
C ASN A 79 -13.90 -25.98 21.48
N SER A 80 -14.96 -25.42 22.09
CA SER A 80 -14.88 -24.32 23.05
C SER A 80 -15.02 -24.80 24.50
N LYS A 81 -14.00 -24.53 25.32
CA LYS A 81 -13.95 -24.90 26.74
C LYS A 81 -13.63 -23.67 27.58
N SER A 82 -14.20 -23.54 28.76
CA SER A 82 -13.92 -22.38 29.61
C SER A 82 -14.18 -22.62 31.09
N ILE A 83 -13.55 -21.76 31.90
CA ILE A 83 -13.84 -21.57 33.32
C ILE A 83 -14.22 -20.10 33.47
N CYS A 84 -15.51 -19.81 33.66
CA CYS A 84 -15.99 -18.45 33.88
C CYS A 84 -16.68 -18.32 35.24
N THR A 85 -16.44 -17.21 35.94
CA THR A 85 -17.11 -16.88 37.21
C THR A 85 -18.39 -16.08 36.95
N ARG A 86 -19.25 -15.95 37.97
CA ARG A 86 -20.49 -15.16 37.90
C ARG A 86 -20.26 -13.70 37.50
N SER A 87 -19.12 -13.12 37.85
CA SER A 87 -18.81 -11.73 37.49
C SER A 87 -18.33 -11.58 36.05
N GLY A 88 -18.12 -12.67 35.30
CA GLY A 88 -17.63 -12.62 33.91
C GLY A 88 -16.10 -12.63 33.78
N ILE A 89 -15.37 -12.97 34.84
CA ILE A 89 -13.94 -13.29 34.74
C ILE A 89 -13.83 -14.67 34.11
N CYS A 90 -13.07 -14.82 33.04
CA CYS A 90 -13.02 -16.07 32.30
C CYS A 90 -11.63 -16.46 31.82
N ILE A 91 -11.35 -17.76 31.88
CA ILE A 91 -10.26 -18.44 31.17
C ILE A 91 -10.92 -19.30 30.09
N ALA A 92 -10.63 -19.04 28.82
CA ALA A 92 -11.26 -19.72 27.69
C ALA A 92 -10.21 -20.37 26.77
N PHE A 93 -10.57 -21.53 26.25
CA PHE A 93 -9.81 -22.35 25.32
C PHE A 93 -10.67 -22.63 24.09
N ASP A 94 -10.07 -22.57 22.92
CA ASP A 94 -10.69 -23.01 21.68
C ASP A 94 -9.71 -23.93 20.94
N ASP A 95 -10.08 -25.20 20.80
CA ASP A 95 -9.23 -26.23 20.22
C ASP A 95 -9.10 -26.09 18.69
N ASP A 96 -10.08 -25.48 18.00
CA ASP A 96 -10.02 -25.31 16.55
C ASP A 96 -9.04 -24.19 16.19
N SER A 97 -9.13 -23.07 16.89
CA SER A 97 -8.20 -21.94 16.71
C SER A 97 -6.90 -22.13 17.49
N ARG A 98 -6.86 -23.06 18.45
CA ARG A 98 -5.76 -23.32 19.40
C ARG A 98 -5.45 -22.10 20.27
N THR A 99 -6.48 -21.34 20.63
CA THR A 99 -6.36 -20.08 21.39
C THR A 99 -6.56 -20.30 22.89
N LEU A 100 -5.88 -19.45 23.68
CA LEU A 100 -6.05 -19.33 25.13
C LEU A 100 -6.26 -17.86 25.48
N THR A 101 -7.38 -17.55 26.15
CA THR A 101 -7.77 -16.20 26.53
C THR A 101 -8.03 -16.11 28.03
N LEU A 102 -7.43 -15.12 28.69
CA LEU A 102 -7.78 -14.70 30.05
C LEU A 102 -8.41 -13.32 29.95
N SER A 103 -9.64 -13.15 30.44
CA SER A 103 -10.39 -11.89 30.30
C SER A 103 -11.21 -11.53 31.53
N ASP A 104 -11.43 -10.23 31.74
CA ASP A 104 -12.42 -9.71 32.67
C ASP A 104 -13.44 -8.78 31.98
N PRO A 105 -14.56 -8.44 32.65
CA PRO A 105 -15.60 -7.58 32.05
C PRO A 105 -15.19 -6.13 31.80
N SER A 106 -14.07 -5.67 32.38
CA SER A 106 -13.58 -4.30 32.16
C SER A 106 -12.79 -4.15 30.85
N GLY A 107 -12.53 -5.27 30.17
CA GLY A 107 -11.79 -5.32 28.91
C GLY A 107 -10.31 -5.64 29.07
N ASN A 108 -9.83 -5.99 30.27
CA ASN A 108 -8.48 -6.53 30.42
C ASN A 108 -8.42 -7.91 29.77
N MET A 109 -7.37 -8.16 28.98
CA MET A 109 -7.26 -9.37 28.19
C MET A 109 -5.80 -9.81 28.01
N VAL A 110 -5.55 -11.12 28.14
CA VAL A 110 -4.35 -11.80 27.67
C VAL A 110 -4.75 -12.87 26.66
N LEU A 111 -4.23 -12.79 25.44
CA LEU A 111 -4.50 -13.73 24.36
C LEU A 111 -3.20 -14.42 23.94
N MET A 112 -3.26 -15.73 23.80
CA MET A 112 -2.29 -16.54 23.07
C MET A 112 -3.02 -17.20 21.90
N ASP A 113 -2.57 -16.93 20.67
CA ASP A 113 -3.39 -17.22 19.49
C ASP A 113 -3.16 -18.61 18.85
N GLY A 114 -2.23 -19.40 19.41
CA GLY A 114 -1.86 -20.71 18.87
C GLY A 114 -1.01 -20.67 17.59
N GLN A 115 -0.72 -19.49 17.04
CA GLN A 115 0.08 -19.26 15.84
C GLN A 115 1.41 -18.56 16.13
N GLY A 116 1.69 -18.27 17.40
CA GLY A 116 2.94 -17.67 17.87
C GLY A 116 2.82 -16.19 18.22
N HIS A 117 1.61 -15.63 18.22
CA HIS A 117 1.34 -14.27 18.68
C HIS A 117 0.70 -14.27 20.08
N MET A 118 1.05 -13.25 20.85
CA MET A 118 0.49 -12.98 22.17
C MET A 118 0.14 -11.50 22.28
N GLU A 119 -1.00 -11.20 22.89
CA GLU A 119 -1.50 -9.84 23.13
C GLU A 119 -1.85 -9.64 24.61
N LEU A 120 -1.49 -8.47 25.15
CA LEU A 120 -1.88 -8.00 26.47
C LEU A 120 -2.56 -6.64 26.32
N ASN A 121 -3.82 -6.56 26.71
CA ASN A 121 -4.62 -5.33 26.66
C ASN A 121 -5.13 -4.97 28.06
N ALA A 122 -4.99 -3.71 28.44
CA ALA A 122 -5.52 -3.16 29.69
C ALA A 122 -5.95 -1.69 29.48
N PRO A 123 -7.26 -1.39 29.43
CA PRO A 123 -7.78 -0.06 29.11
C PRO A 123 -7.30 1.06 30.05
N ASN A 124 -7.00 0.73 31.31
CA ASN A 124 -6.65 1.71 32.35
C ASN A 124 -5.16 1.70 32.74
N GLY A 125 -4.33 0.92 32.05
CA GLY A 125 -2.88 0.91 32.25
C GLY A 125 -2.30 -0.44 32.69
N ILE A 126 -0.98 -0.56 32.56
CA ILE A 126 -0.19 -1.75 32.89
C ILE A 126 0.97 -1.31 33.79
N VAL A 127 1.17 -1.99 34.92
CA VAL A 127 2.28 -1.73 35.84
C VAL A 127 3.11 -3.00 35.99
N MET A 128 4.42 -2.91 35.70
CA MET A 128 5.37 -4.02 35.82
C MET A 128 6.38 -3.72 36.93
N ASN A 129 6.18 -4.31 38.11
CA ASN A 129 7.10 -4.18 39.24
C ASN A 129 7.98 -5.43 39.33
N ALA A 130 9.29 -5.28 39.11
CA ALA A 130 10.24 -6.38 39.24
C ALA A 130 11.63 -5.85 39.61
N SER A 131 12.44 -6.69 40.25
CA SER A 131 13.87 -6.41 40.45
C SER A 131 14.65 -6.40 39.13
N ARG A 132 14.14 -7.10 38.10
CA ARG A 132 14.72 -7.14 36.76
C ARG A 132 13.63 -7.38 35.71
N ILE A 133 13.64 -6.59 34.64
CA ILE A 133 12.86 -6.79 33.42
C ILE A 133 13.84 -6.93 32.26
N ALA A 134 13.67 -7.93 31.39
CA ALA A 134 14.49 -8.11 30.19
C ALA A 134 13.60 -8.39 28.97
N MET A 135 13.84 -7.66 27.88
CA MET A 135 13.11 -7.77 26.63
C MET A 135 14.13 -8.00 25.50
N ASN A 136 14.05 -9.15 24.83
CA ASN A 136 14.96 -9.53 23.75
C ASN A 136 14.15 -9.87 22.50
N THR A 137 14.49 -9.30 21.35
CA THR A 137 13.85 -9.59 20.06
C THR A 137 14.90 -9.80 18.98
N GLY A 138 14.64 -10.71 18.04
CA GLY A 138 15.41 -10.81 16.78
C GLY A 138 14.91 -9.86 15.69
N GLY A 139 13.73 -9.26 15.90
CA GLY A 139 13.12 -8.28 15.00
C GLY A 139 13.15 -6.88 15.59
N ASN A 140 12.03 -6.16 15.49
CA ASN A 140 11.91 -4.76 15.89
C ASN A 140 11.23 -4.61 17.25
N ILE A 141 11.58 -3.57 18.00
CA ILE A 141 10.78 -3.03 19.12
C ILE A 141 10.21 -1.69 18.67
N THR A 142 8.92 -1.44 18.90
CA THR A 142 8.26 -0.16 18.61
C THR A 142 7.51 0.33 19.85
N LEU A 143 7.77 1.59 20.25
CA LEU A 143 7.14 2.23 21.41
C LEU A 143 6.46 3.53 20.96
N ASN A 144 5.13 3.52 20.90
CA ASN A 144 4.32 4.67 20.54
C ASN A 144 3.64 5.25 21.79
N VAL A 145 3.93 6.50 22.11
CA VAL A 145 3.39 7.19 23.31
C VAL A 145 2.66 8.45 22.86
N GLY A 146 1.35 8.50 23.10
CA GLY A 146 0.54 9.68 22.73
C GLY A 146 0.68 10.87 23.68
N GLY A 147 1.20 10.64 24.89
CA GLY A 147 1.51 11.65 25.89
C GLY A 147 3.01 11.79 26.11
N GLU A 148 3.47 11.54 27.33
CA GLU A 148 4.87 11.67 27.74
C GLU A 148 5.53 10.31 28.00
N LEU A 149 6.78 10.15 27.56
CA LEU A 149 7.67 9.05 27.96
C LEU A 149 8.68 9.56 28.99
N MET A 150 8.54 9.10 30.24
CA MET A 150 9.46 9.44 31.32
C MET A 150 10.33 8.22 31.67
N ALA A 151 11.65 8.39 31.58
CA ALA A 151 12.63 7.39 31.98
C ALA A 151 13.50 7.95 33.13
N SER A 152 13.38 7.37 34.32
CA SER A 152 14.20 7.72 35.48
C SER A 152 15.06 6.53 35.87
N VAL A 153 16.39 6.70 35.79
CA VAL A 153 17.36 5.66 36.14
C VAL A 153 18.32 6.22 37.16
N ALA A 154 18.34 5.61 38.35
CA ALA A 154 19.23 6.02 39.43
C ALA A 154 20.70 5.57 39.20
N GLY A 155 20.88 4.47 38.47
CA GLY A 155 22.19 3.95 38.07
C GLY A 155 22.59 4.43 36.67
N ASN A 156 23.07 3.49 35.86
CA ASN A 156 23.55 3.79 34.51
C ASN A 156 22.45 3.59 33.46
N TRP A 157 22.21 4.61 32.64
CA TRP A 157 21.47 4.47 31.38
C TRP A 157 22.46 4.20 30.24
N LEU A 158 22.48 2.98 29.70
CA LEU A 158 23.32 2.60 28.57
C LEU A 158 22.45 2.32 27.34
N THR A 159 22.75 3.01 26.22
CA THR A 159 22.15 2.74 24.91
C THR A 159 23.27 2.37 23.94
N SER A 160 23.25 1.14 23.42
CA SER A 160 24.24 0.64 22.46
C SER A 160 23.56 0.34 21.14
N VAL A 161 23.93 1.07 20.08
CA VAL A 161 23.36 0.94 18.74
C VAL A 161 24.49 0.61 17.77
N GLY A 162 24.38 -0.52 17.05
CA GLY A 162 25.39 -0.93 16.06
C GLY A 162 25.30 -0.16 14.73
N GLY A 163 24.15 0.48 14.46
CA GLY A 163 23.89 1.31 13.29
C GLY A 163 23.72 2.79 13.65
N ALA A 164 22.75 3.46 13.02
CA ALA A 164 22.45 4.86 13.27
C ALA A 164 21.50 5.05 14.47
N MET A 165 21.74 6.10 15.27
CA MET A 165 20.84 6.59 16.32
C MET A 165 20.36 7.99 15.94
N ASN A 166 19.06 8.12 15.64
CA ASN A 166 18.44 9.39 15.23
C ASN A 166 17.51 9.92 16.33
N ALA A 167 17.63 11.21 16.66
CA ALA A 167 16.73 11.92 17.56
C ALA A 167 16.16 13.15 16.84
N VAL A 168 14.84 13.18 16.65
CA VAL A 168 14.13 14.29 16.01
C VAL A 168 13.17 14.90 17.04
N THR A 169 13.40 16.15 17.39
CA THR A 169 12.60 16.88 18.38
C THR A 169 12.60 18.37 18.05
N ASN A 170 11.53 19.07 18.46
CA ASN A 170 11.47 20.53 18.38
C ASN A 170 12.43 21.21 19.36
N SER A 171 12.76 20.54 20.47
CA SER A 171 13.68 21.05 21.50
C SER A 171 14.45 19.89 22.13
N TYR A 172 15.76 20.02 22.21
CA TYR A 172 16.64 19.05 22.87
C TYR A 172 17.43 19.77 23.97
N ARG A 173 17.24 19.33 25.23
CA ARG A 173 17.97 19.87 26.38
C ARG A 173 18.62 18.72 27.13
N THR A 174 19.94 18.80 27.29
CA THR A 174 20.70 17.91 28.16
C THR A 174 21.34 18.74 29.26
N THR A 175 20.99 18.44 30.52
CA THR A 175 21.62 19.07 31.69
C THR A 175 22.55 18.05 32.33
N VAL A 176 23.82 18.39 32.46
CA VAL A 176 24.84 17.47 32.98
C VAL A 176 25.49 18.07 34.21
N VAL A 177 25.54 17.29 35.30
CA VAL A 177 26.09 17.73 36.58
C VAL A 177 27.61 17.63 36.61
N ASN A 178 28.18 16.57 36.03
CA ASN A 178 29.63 16.31 36.06
C ASN A 178 30.28 16.46 34.67
N ALA A 179 30.07 15.49 33.78
CA ALA A 179 30.72 15.47 32.46
C ALA A 179 29.81 14.84 31.40
N LEU A 180 29.84 15.41 30.19
CA LEU A 180 29.19 14.86 29.00
C LEU A 180 30.28 14.40 28.03
N GLU A 181 30.45 13.09 27.89
CA GLU A 181 31.40 12.51 26.94
C GLU A 181 30.62 11.88 25.77
N MET A 182 30.87 12.38 24.56
CA MET A 182 30.31 11.83 23.32
C MET A 182 31.45 11.33 22.45
N CYS A 183 31.53 10.01 22.25
CA CYS A 183 32.54 9.38 21.39
C CYS A 183 31.87 8.78 20.16
N SER A 184 32.21 9.28 18.98
CA SER A 184 31.73 8.73 17.70
C SER A 184 32.78 8.92 16.61
N ALA A 185 32.69 8.13 15.52
CA ALA A 185 33.50 8.36 14.34
C ALA A 185 33.17 9.69 13.64
N SER A 186 31.91 10.14 13.76
CA SER A 186 31.42 11.44 13.30
C SER A 186 30.25 11.91 14.15
N ALA A 187 30.14 13.21 14.41
CA ALA A 187 28.96 13.83 15.02
C ALA A 187 28.58 15.08 14.22
N LEU A 188 27.28 15.26 13.94
CA LEU A 188 26.74 16.44 13.26
C LEU A 188 25.65 17.07 14.13
N PHE A 189 25.82 18.36 14.44
CA PHE A 189 24.82 19.17 15.15
C PHE A 189 24.30 20.24 14.18
N SER A 190 23.01 20.18 13.81
CA SER A 190 22.40 21.09 12.83
C SER A 190 21.15 21.78 13.41
N THR A 191 21.23 23.10 13.59
CA THR A 191 20.20 23.95 14.21
C THR A 191 19.86 25.15 13.33
N GLU A 192 18.58 25.54 13.23
CA GLU A 192 18.16 26.72 12.44
C GLU A 192 18.41 28.04 13.17
N MET A 193 18.15 28.10 14.47
CA MET A 193 18.23 29.36 15.24
C MET A 193 19.64 29.68 15.75
N GLY A 194 20.50 28.68 15.89
CA GLY A 194 21.87 28.83 16.38
C GLY A 194 22.26 27.82 17.46
N MET A 195 23.56 27.73 17.72
CA MET A 195 24.18 26.88 18.74
C MET A 195 24.93 27.77 19.73
N GLN A 196 24.69 27.58 21.03
CA GLN A 196 25.43 28.25 22.10
C GLN A 196 26.26 27.23 22.89
N LEU A 197 27.55 27.52 23.06
CA LEU A 197 28.47 26.74 23.89
C LEU A 197 28.99 27.65 25.00
N GLN A 198 28.82 27.26 26.25
CA GLN A 198 29.24 28.03 27.42
C GLN A 198 29.97 27.12 28.41
N GLY A 199 31.10 27.58 28.91
CA GLY A 199 31.87 26.91 29.95
C GLY A 199 32.99 27.80 30.45
N GLU A 200 33.63 27.43 31.55
CA GLU A 200 34.85 28.12 32.04
C GLU A 200 36.00 28.01 31.05
N THR A 201 36.06 26.91 30.30
CA THR A 201 37.02 26.69 29.21
C THR A 201 36.33 25.93 28.08
N LEU A 202 36.54 26.37 26.84
CA LEU A 202 36.09 25.68 25.63
C LEU A 202 37.33 25.29 24.81
N ASN A 203 37.56 23.99 24.63
CA ASN A 203 38.67 23.46 23.85
C ASN A 203 38.14 22.74 22.60
N ALA A 204 38.61 23.15 21.42
CA ALA A 204 38.35 22.46 20.16
C ALA A 204 39.68 22.02 19.54
N ILE A 205 39.86 20.71 19.34
CA ILE A 205 41.12 20.12 18.84
C ILE A 205 40.82 19.36 17.55
N GLY A 206 41.32 19.86 16.42
CA GLY A 206 41.33 19.14 15.15
C GLY A 206 42.74 18.68 14.81
N THR A 207 42.99 17.38 14.72
CA THR A 207 44.34 16.83 14.45
C THR A 207 44.78 16.97 12.98
N LYS A 208 43.85 17.30 12.08
CA LYS A 208 44.12 17.52 10.64
C LYS A 208 43.66 18.90 10.16
N LYS A 209 42.40 19.25 10.40
CA LYS A 209 41.78 20.53 10.02
C LYS A 209 40.73 20.88 11.07
N LEU A 210 40.71 22.13 11.50
CA LEU A 210 39.57 22.77 12.16
C LEU A 210 39.05 23.84 11.20
N LEU A 211 37.77 23.77 10.81
CA LEU A 211 37.15 24.74 9.89
C LEU A 211 36.04 25.49 10.63
N MET A 212 36.10 26.82 10.62
CA MET A 212 35.03 27.70 11.07
C MET A 212 34.63 28.58 9.88
N HIS A 213 33.36 28.51 9.48
CA HIS A 213 32.84 29.23 8.31
C HIS A 213 31.60 30.05 8.68
N SER A 214 31.50 31.26 8.13
CA SER A 214 30.32 32.13 8.21
C SER A 214 30.21 32.90 6.91
N ASP A 215 28.99 32.99 6.35
CA ASP A 215 28.76 33.75 5.12
C ASP A 215 28.78 35.27 5.36
N GLU A 216 28.57 35.71 6.61
CA GLU A 216 28.46 37.12 6.97
C GLU A 216 29.68 37.60 7.76
N GLN A 217 29.89 37.02 8.95
CA GLN A 217 30.99 37.39 9.83
C GLN A 217 31.34 36.29 10.84
N VAL A 218 32.62 36.20 11.19
CA VAL A 218 33.11 35.49 12.37
C VAL A 218 33.62 36.53 13.37
N LEU A 219 32.97 36.62 14.54
CA LEU A 219 33.34 37.57 15.61
C LEU A 219 34.01 36.83 16.76
N ALA A 220 35.24 37.21 17.10
CA ALA A 220 35.94 36.77 18.30
C ALA A 220 36.23 37.98 19.20
N ASN A 221 35.85 37.92 20.47
CA ASN A 221 36.02 39.01 21.43
C ASN A 221 36.57 38.49 22.76
N SER A 222 37.53 39.21 23.35
CA SER A 222 38.13 38.91 24.66
C SER A 222 38.27 40.20 25.46
N ARG A 223 37.87 40.16 26.74
CA ARG A 223 38.15 41.27 27.69
C ARG A 223 39.60 41.29 28.18
N GLY A 224 40.37 40.24 27.90
CA GLY A 224 41.76 40.09 28.31
C GLY A 224 42.68 40.00 27.09
N ARG A 225 43.29 38.82 26.91
CA ARG A 225 44.24 38.54 25.83
C ARG A 225 43.62 37.58 24.81
N MET A 226 44.02 37.71 23.54
CA MET A 226 43.75 36.76 22.47
C MET A 226 45.08 36.42 21.78
N ASP A 227 45.42 35.13 21.73
CA ASP A 227 46.65 34.63 21.10
C ASP A 227 46.31 33.67 19.95
N MET A 228 47.01 33.81 18.82
CA MET A 228 47.01 32.85 17.72
C MET A 228 48.46 32.42 17.46
N LYS A 229 48.73 31.12 17.45
CA LYS A 229 50.08 30.56 17.31
C LYS A 229 50.09 29.48 16.23
N SER A 230 51.13 29.47 15.40
CA SER A 230 51.39 28.46 14.37
C SER A 230 52.87 28.10 14.42
N ASP A 231 53.19 26.82 14.26
CA ASP A 231 54.56 26.31 14.07
C ASP A 231 54.99 26.32 12.59
N GLY A 232 54.07 26.73 11.69
CA GLY A 232 54.31 26.93 10.26
C GLY A 232 53.86 28.32 9.79
N SER A 233 53.29 28.41 8.59
CA SER A 233 52.78 29.66 8.01
C SER A 233 51.39 30.02 8.56
N LEU A 234 51.14 31.33 8.72
CA LEU A 234 49.82 31.89 8.95
C LEU A 234 49.40 32.71 7.71
N ASN A 235 48.48 32.18 6.91
CA ASN A 235 48.02 32.84 5.68
C ASN A 235 46.64 33.47 5.90
N MET A 236 46.46 34.71 5.45
CA MET A 236 45.15 35.37 5.38
C MET A 236 44.78 35.59 3.92
N GLU A 237 43.99 34.67 3.37
CA GLU A 237 43.50 34.75 2.00
C GLU A 237 42.11 35.39 1.97
N GLN A 238 41.88 36.31 1.02
CA GLN A 238 40.58 36.97 0.83
C GLN A 238 39.63 36.14 -0.04
N LYS A 239 39.62 34.82 0.13
CA LYS A 239 38.78 33.88 -0.62
C LYS A 239 38.30 32.78 0.32
N ALA A 240 36.99 32.64 0.49
CA ALA A 240 36.37 31.60 1.32
C ALA A 240 36.30 30.26 0.57
N ASP A 241 36.38 29.16 1.33
CA ASP A 241 36.10 27.80 0.85
C ASP A 241 34.57 27.60 0.74
N ASP A 242 34.10 26.92 -0.31
CA ASP A 242 32.69 26.51 -0.41
C ASP A 242 32.39 25.37 0.59
N VAL A 243 31.38 25.56 1.45
CA VAL A 243 30.98 24.56 2.46
C VAL A 243 29.59 23.98 2.13
N LYS A 244 29.48 22.66 2.06
CA LYS A 244 28.19 21.96 1.87
C LYS A 244 27.30 22.08 3.12
N LYS A 245 26.05 22.54 2.95
CA LYS A 245 25.02 22.62 4.00
C LYS A 245 23.99 21.50 3.83
N GLU A 246 23.46 20.94 4.92
CA GLU A 246 22.30 20.04 4.88
C GLU A 246 20.99 20.85 4.91
N GLU A 247 20.13 20.67 3.89
CA GLU A 247 18.78 21.27 3.86
C GLU A 247 17.76 20.35 4.56
N LYS A 248 16.95 20.89 5.48
CA LYS A 248 15.74 20.21 6.00
C LYS A 248 14.54 20.58 5.12
N GLU A 249 13.92 19.59 4.47
CA GLU A 249 12.76 19.81 3.59
C GLU A 249 11.47 20.02 4.41
N GLN A 250 10.95 21.25 4.47
CA GLN A 250 9.64 21.60 5.04
C GLN A 250 8.96 22.72 4.24
N MET A 251 7.62 22.78 4.29
CA MET A 251 6.82 23.79 3.59
C MET A 251 6.22 24.83 4.55
N ALA A 252 6.76 26.04 4.53
CA ALA A 252 6.38 27.12 5.45
C ALA A 252 5.71 28.33 4.78
N LEU A 253 6.04 28.62 3.52
CA LEU A 253 5.56 29.82 2.82
C LEU A 253 4.42 29.54 1.84
N ALA A 254 4.50 28.42 1.11
CA ALA A 254 3.50 28.04 0.12
C ALA A 254 3.50 26.53 -0.11
N THR A 255 2.46 26.04 -0.79
CA THR A 255 2.44 24.71 -1.40
C THR A 255 2.16 24.82 -2.90
N VAL A 256 2.80 23.94 -3.67
CA VAL A 256 2.66 23.80 -5.12
C VAL A 256 2.42 22.31 -5.42
N GLU A 257 1.18 21.98 -5.76
CA GLU A 257 0.74 20.62 -6.06
C GLU A 257 0.46 20.45 -7.57
N PHE A 258 0.64 19.24 -8.07
CA PHE A 258 0.58 18.95 -9.51
C PHE A 258 -0.63 18.06 -9.85
N ARG A 259 -1.33 18.36 -10.94
CA ARG A 259 -2.41 17.54 -11.49
C ARG A 259 -2.20 17.34 -12.99
N PRO A 260 -2.61 16.21 -13.59
CA PRO A 260 -2.57 16.09 -15.05
C PRO A 260 -3.45 17.17 -15.72
N ALA A 261 -3.01 17.67 -16.87
CA ALA A 261 -3.78 18.62 -17.67
C ALA A 261 -5.11 18.03 -18.17
N ARG A 262 -6.10 18.91 -18.34
CA ARG A 262 -7.44 18.53 -18.79
C ARG A 262 -7.89 19.50 -19.89
N PRO A 263 -8.42 19.00 -21.02
CA PRO A 263 -8.73 17.59 -21.32
C PRO A 263 -7.56 16.77 -21.90
N GLU A 264 -6.36 17.32 -22.02
CA GLU A 264 -5.24 16.77 -22.79
C GLU A 264 -4.72 15.43 -22.28
N TYR A 265 -4.76 15.22 -20.95
CA TYR A 265 -4.31 13.95 -20.36
C TYR A 265 -5.30 12.82 -20.62
N ASN A 266 -4.83 11.86 -21.42
CA ASN A 266 -5.50 10.61 -21.76
C ASN A 266 -4.57 9.40 -21.52
N GLY A 267 -3.77 9.47 -20.44
CA GLY A 267 -2.91 8.37 -20.02
C GLY A 267 -1.61 8.21 -20.79
N GLN A 268 -1.16 9.24 -21.52
CA GLN A 268 0.06 9.16 -22.35
C GLN A 268 1.36 9.03 -21.53
N TYR A 269 1.32 9.36 -20.24
CA TYR A 269 2.40 9.23 -19.26
C TYR A 269 1.84 8.77 -17.92
N GLY A 270 2.68 8.19 -17.05
CA GLY A 270 2.22 7.74 -15.73
C GLY A 270 2.22 8.90 -14.76
N PHE A 271 1.11 9.15 -14.06
CA PHE A 271 1.04 10.17 -13.02
C PHE A 271 0.14 9.71 -11.88
N ASP A 272 0.69 9.68 -10.67
CA ASP A 272 -0.02 9.24 -9.47
C ASP A 272 0.17 10.24 -8.32
N TRP A 273 -0.94 10.65 -7.71
CA TRP A 273 -0.98 11.55 -6.58
C TRP A 273 -2.07 11.14 -5.60
N LEU A 274 -1.84 11.41 -4.32
CA LEU A 274 -2.86 11.21 -3.30
C LEU A 274 -3.89 12.35 -3.35
N ARG A 275 -5.15 12.00 -3.62
CA ARG A 275 -6.29 12.94 -3.54
C ARG A 275 -6.70 13.13 -2.08
N VAL A 276 -6.10 14.08 -1.37
CA VAL A 276 -6.49 14.40 0.02
C VAL A 276 -7.70 15.33 0.03
N ASN A 277 -7.52 16.54 -0.49
CA ASN A 277 -8.56 17.56 -0.67
C ASN A 277 -7.97 18.70 -1.51
N ASP A 278 -8.60 18.98 -2.65
CA ASP A 278 -8.23 20.11 -3.51
C ASP A 278 -9.12 21.33 -3.23
N GLY A 279 -9.99 21.24 -2.21
CA GLY A 279 -11.00 22.26 -1.91
C GLY A 279 -12.00 22.38 -3.05
N LYS A 280 -12.22 23.61 -3.53
CA LYS A 280 -13.03 23.89 -4.73
C LYS A 280 -12.19 24.04 -5.99
N ALA A 281 -10.87 23.80 -5.91
CA ALA A 281 -9.98 24.02 -7.05
C ALA A 281 -10.15 22.95 -8.13
N THR A 282 -10.57 21.74 -7.77
CA THR A 282 -10.81 20.66 -8.74
C THR A 282 -12.12 19.93 -8.47
N ALA A 283 -12.61 19.17 -9.46
CA ALA A 283 -13.82 18.35 -9.35
C ALA A 283 -13.52 16.92 -8.86
N GLU A 284 -12.25 16.61 -8.58
CA GLU A 284 -11.77 15.31 -8.16
C GLU A 284 -12.15 15.03 -6.70
N MET A 285 -12.92 13.97 -6.47
CA MET A 285 -13.24 13.56 -5.10
C MET A 285 -11.98 13.09 -4.35
N PRO A 286 -11.82 13.49 -3.08
CA PRO A 286 -10.86 12.92 -2.14
C PRO A 286 -10.89 11.40 -2.10
N TYR A 287 -9.72 10.77 -2.03
CA TYR A 287 -9.61 9.33 -1.83
C TYR A 287 -10.21 8.89 -0.50
N LYS A 288 -10.11 9.71 0.55
CA LYS A 288 -10.77 9.43 1.83
C LYS A 288 -12.27 9.22 1.68
N ASP A 289 -12.93 9.89 0.74
CA ASP A 289 -14.37 9.80 0.57
C ASP A 289 -14.79 8.56 -0.23
N ILE A 290 -13.96 8.19 -1.22
CA ILE A 290 -14.29 7.12 -2.17
C ILE A 290 -13.62 5.78 -1.86
N ILE A 291 -12.59 5.72 -1.02
CA ILE A 291 -11.99 4.45 -0.58
C ILE A 291 -13.00 3.72 0.31
N VAL A 292 -13.13 2.42 0.10
CA VAL A 292 -14.11 1.58 0.80
C VAL A 292 -13.40 0.58 1.70
N SER A 293 -12.29 0.00 1.24
CA SER A 293 -11.56 -1.04 1.97
C SER A 293 -10.18 -1.30 1.34
N GLY A 294 -9.48 -2.33 1.80
CA GLY A 294 -8.21 -2.80 1.26
C GLY A 294 -7.85 -4.21 1.76
N TYR A 295 -6.85 -4.81 1.15
CA TYR A 295 -6.34 -6.12 1.54
C TYR A 295 -5.72 -6.08 2.95
N SER A 296 -6.04 -7.06 3.79
CA SER A 296 -5.41 -7.28 5.10
C SER A 296 -4.60 -8.58 5.10
N ASP A 297 -5.26 -9.72 5.30
CA ASP A 297 -4.65 -11.05 5.49
C ASP A 297 -5.25 -12.12 4.57
N GLY A 298 -6.23 -11.74 3.74
CA GLY A 298 -6.97 -12.65 2.86
C GLY A 298 -8.13 -13.40 3.53
N LEU A 299 -8.40 -13.15 4.82
CA LEU A 299 -9.55 -13.67 5.57
C LEU A 299 -10.56 -12.56 5.91
N GLN A 300 -10.05 -11.34 6.10
CA GLN A 300 -10.85 -10.14 6.34
C GLN A 300 -10.27 -8.95 5.56
N ASN A 301 -11.07 -7.89 5.43
CA ASN A 301 -10.64 -6.66 4.77
C ASN A 301 -10.26 -5.59 5.79
N LEU A 302 -9.43 -4.63 5.37
CA LEU A 302 -9.18 -3.42 6.14
C LEU A 302 -10.46 -2.59 6.28
N THR A 303 -10.60 -1.92 7.42
CA THR A 303 -11.57 -0.83 7.53
C THR A 303 -11.20 0.29 6.58
N LYS A 304 -12.20 1.10 6.19
CA LYS A 304 -12.01 2.27 5.33
C LYS A 304 -10.86 3.18 5.80
N ASP A 305 -10.81 3.51 7.10
CA ASP A 305 -9.80 4.41 7.66
C ASP A 305 -8.39 3.78 7.64
N LYS A 306 -8.26 2.50 8.03
CA LYS A 306 -6.97 1.79 7.96
C LYS A 306 -6.46 1.66 6.53
N ALA A 307 -7.37 1.41 5.57
CA ALA A 307 -7.00 1.35 4.15
C ALA A 307 -6.48 2.71 3.66
N TYR A 308 -7.11 3.81 4.07
CA TYR A 308 -6.67 5.16 3.73
C TYR A 308 -5.33 5.53 4.39
N ASP A 309 -5.13 5.17 5.65
CA ASP A 309 -3.85 5.36 6.34
C ASP A 309 -2.71 4.58 5.67
N ASN A 310 -2.98 3.34 5.26
CA ASN A 310 -2.02 2.56 4.50
C ASN A 310 -1.74 3.16 3.12
N LEU A 311 -2.75 3.73 2.44
CA LEU A 311 -2.57 4.40 1.15
C LEU A 311 -1.68 5.65 1.28
N LYS A 312 -1.83 6.44 2.35
CA LYS A 312 -0.95 7.60 2.63
C LYS A 312 0.53 7.21 2.68
N ASN A 313 0.83 6.01 3.18
CA ASN A 313 2.20 5.50 3.31
C ASN A 313 2.81 5.05 1.98
N GLU A 314 2.05 4.98 0.89
CA GLU A 314 2.59 4.73 -0.46
C GLU A 314 3.30 5.98 -1.04
N TYR A 315 3.10 7.16 -0.44
CA TYR A 315 3.65 8.44 -0.89
C TYR A 315 4.66 8.99 0.13
N LYS A 316 5.72 9.65 -0.37
CA LYS A 316 6.64 10.39 0.48
C LYS A 316 5.90 11.60 1.07
N GLN A 317 6.12 11.86 2.35
CA GLN A 317 5.44 12.90 3.12
C GLN A 317 6.42 14.03 3.45
N VAL A 318 5.98 15.28 3.29
CA VAL A 318 6.71 16.49 3.69
C VAL A 318 5.79 17.34 4.57
N PRO A 319 6.24 17.83 5.74
CA PRO A 319 5.39 18.62 6.62
C PRO A 319 5.08 20.01 6.03
N ILE A 320 3.82 20.43 6.19
CA ILE A 320 3.32 21.78 5.90
C ILE A 320 3.02 22.47 7.24
N THR A 321 3.77 23.50 7.58
CA THR A 321 3.76 24.08 8.94
C THR A 321 2.61 25.05 9.19
N PHE A 322 2.02 25.61 8.14
CA PHE A 322 0.91 26.58 8.22
C PHE A 322 -0.48 25.97 8.06
N LYS A 323 -0.57 24.63 7.97
CA LYS A 323 -1.83 23.88 7.85
C LYS A 323 -2.07 22.99 9.07
N LYS A 324 -3.31 22.54 9.25
CA LYS A 324 -3.74 21.67 10.37
C LYS A 324 -4.48 20.44 9.83
N GLY A 325 -4.58 19.40 10.67
CA GLY A 325 -5.28 18.17 10.29
C GLY A 325 -4.57 17.45 9.14
N GLU A 326 -5.32 16.80 8.25
CA GLU A 326 -4.73 16.05 7.12
C GLU A 326 -4.04 16.94 6.07
N GLU A 327 -4.35 18.23 6.01
CA GLU A 327 -3.72 19.19 5.10
C GLU A 327 -2.34 19.68 5.60
N ASN A 328 -1.89 19.24 6.78
CA ASN A 328 -0.55 19.54 7.31
C ASN A 328 0.57 18.70 6.68
N THR A 329 0.24 17.86 5.70
CA THR A 329 1.17 16.94 5.07
C THR A 329 1.05 17.04 3.56
N TYR A 330 2.17 17.31 2.89
CA TYR A 330 2.29 17.25 1.44
C TYR A 330 2.66 15.82 1.02
N PHE A 331 1.84 15.23 0.16
CA PHE A 331 2.09 13.90 -0.40
C PHE A 331 2.70 14.05 -1.79
N VAL A 332 3.96 13.62 -1.91
CA VAL A 332 4.76 13.83 -3.11
C VAL A 332 4.23 12.94 -4.27
N PRO A 333 3.77 13.51 -5.40
CA PRO A 333 3.32 12.74 -6.55
C PRO A 333 4.47 12.04 -7.29
N TYR A 334 4.11 10.97 -7.99
CA TYR A 334 5.00 10.21 -8.87
C TYR A 334 4.66 10.48 -10.34
N LEU A 335 5.69 10.62 -11.18
CA LEU A 335 5.59 10.84 -12.61
C LEU A 335 6.49 9.85 -13.34
N ASN A 336 5.96 9.11 -14.31
CA ASN A 336 6.77 8.29 -15.22
C ASN A 336 6.77 8.92 -16.60
N LEU A 337 7.95 9.41 -17.00
CA LEU A 337 8.25 9.91 -18.34
C LEU A 337 9.43 9.15 -18.93
N TYR A 338 9.35 8.86 -20.23
CA TYR A 338 10.52 8.42 -21.00
C TYR A 338 11.40 9.62 -21.33
N SER A 339 12.64 9.37 -21.74
CA SER A 339 13.51 10.42 -22.25
C SER A 339 13.31 10.64 -23.75
N LYS A 340 13.51 11.88 -24.20
CA LYS A 340 13.48 12.24 -25.62
C LYS A 340 14.44 11.38 -26.44
N GLU A 341 15.67 11.21 -25.96
CA GLU A 341 16.68 10.37 -26.63
C GLU A 341 16.20 8.91 -26.81
N CYS A 342 15.55 8.33 -25.80
CA CYS A 342 15.02 6.98 -25.87
C CYS A 342 13.87 6.88 -26.87
N VAL A 343 12.94 7.83 -26.83
CA VAL A 343 11.78 7.88 -27.73
C VAL A 343 12.17 8.09 -29.20
N GLU A 344 13.23 8.86 -29.44
CA GLU A 344 13.76 9.08 -30.78
C GLU A 344 14.54 7.87 -31.30
N ALA A 345 15.25 7.15 -30.43
CA ALA A 345 15.97 5.92 -30.77
C ALA A 345 15.05 4.69 -30.92
N LEU A 346 13.86 4.71 -30.31
CA LEU A 346 12.91 3.60 -30.33
C LEU A 346 12.39 3.33 -31.76
N LYS A 347 12.79 2.18 -32.30
CA LYS A 347 12.21 1.59 -33.50
C LYS A 347 10.93 0.84 -33.11
N LEU A 348 9.79 1.46 -33.37
CA LEU A 348 8.47 0.89 -33.15
C LEU A 348 7.80 0.53 -34.47
N ASP A 349 6.98 -0.52 -34.44
CA ASP A 349 6.08 -0.84 -35.54
C ASP A 349 5.04 0.27 -35.72
N LYS A 350 4.49 0.43 -36.93
CA LYS A 350 3.56 1.53 -37.28
C LYS A 350 2.35 1.65 -36.35
N ASP A 351 1.95 0.56 -35.70
CA ASP A 351 0.73 0.48 -34.90
C ASP A 351 0.98 0.64 -33.38
N VAL A 352 2.21 0.95 -32.96
CA VAL A 352 2.55 1.22 -31.56
C VAL A 352 2.73 2.72 -31.35
N SER A 353 1.90 3.32 -30.48
CA SER A 353 2.09 4.71 -30.06
C SER A 353 3.48 4.88 -29.43
N LYS A 354 4.17 5.99 -29.72
CA LYS A 354 5.43 6.28 -29.03
C LYS A 354 5.17 6.62 -27.55
N PRO A 355 6.05 6.20 -26.62
CA PRO A 355 5.97 6.67 -25.24
C PRO A 355 6.16 8.19 -25.17
N CYS A 356 5.54 8.82 -24.16
CA CYS A 356 5.66 10.25 -23.96
C CYS A 356 6.90 10.61 -23.13
N TYR A 357 7.61 11.64 -23.57
CA TYR A 357 8.72 12.28 -22.83
C TYR A 357 8.37 13.68 -22.32
N LYS A 358 7.11 14.09 -22.48
CA LYS A 358 6.57 15.38 -22.03
C LYS A 358 5.33 15.17 -21.15
N ALA A 359 5.23 15.86 -20.03
CA ALA A 359 4.04 15.89 -19.20
C ALA A 359 3.50 17.31 -19.08
N LEU A 360 2.26 17.52 -19.51
CA LEU A 360 1.54 18.78 -19.31
C LEU A 360 0.75 18.70 -17.99
N LEU A 361 1.10 19.54 -17.02
CA LEU A 361 0.52 19.52 -15.68
C LEU A 361 -0.15 20.84 -15.36
N ARG A 362 -1.30 20.77 -14.71
CA ARG A 362 -1.93 21.89 -13.99
C ARG A 362 -1.27 22.00 -12.63
N VAL A 363 -1.18 23.22 -12.13
CA VAL A 363 -0.54 23.52 -10.85
C VAL A 363 -1.56 24.11 -9.90
N LEU A 364 -1.66 23.56 -8.70
CA LEU A 364 -2.44 24.11 -7.60
C LEU A 364 -1.49 24.82 -6.63
N VAL A 365 -1.81 26.05 -6.26
CA VAL A 365 -0.97 26.91 -5.43
C VAL A 365 -1.74 27.32 -4.17
N ASP A 366 -1.10 27.23 -3.01
CA ASP A 366 -1.60 27.76 -1.74
C ASP A 366 -0.49 28.57 -1.06
N ILE A 367 -0.58 29.89 -1.09
CA ILE A 367 0.44 30.81 -0.57
C ILE A 367 -0.05 31.34 0.77
N ASN A 368 0.67 31.00 1.84
CA ASN A 368 0.36 31.43 3.21
C ASN A 368 0.73 32.89 3.45
N GLU A 369 1.87 33.31 2.89
CA GLU A 369 2.45 34.65 3.00
C GLU A 369 2.98 35.05 1.63
N GLU A 370 2.86 36.33 1.27
CA GLU A 370 3.32 36.82 -0.03
C GLU A 370 4.79 36.43 -0.29
N VAL A 371 5.08 36.05 -1.53
CA VAL A 371 6.38 35.54 -1.98
C VAL A 371 6.90 36.36 -3.15
N ASP A 372 8.22 36.49 -3.28
CA ASP A 372 8.81 37.17 -4.44
C ASP A 372 8.71 36.32 -5.72
N ARG A 373 8.86 35.00 -5.56
CA ARG A 373 8.70 34.00 -6.62
C ARG A 373 8.52 32.58 -6.08
N LEU A 374 7.87 31.75 -6.90
CA LEU A 374 7.88 30.29 -6.81
C LEU A 374 8.70 29.76 -7.99
N GLU A 375 9.81 29.08 -7.73
CA GLU A 375 10.80 28.70 -8.76
C GLU A 375 11.15 27.22 -8.68
N PHE A 376 11.23 26.58 -9.84
CA PHE A 376 11.60 25.18 -9.98
C PHE A 376 13.11 24.98 -9.84
N ASP A 377 13.49 23.94 -9.11
CA ASP A 377 14.86 23.46 -8.95
C ASP A 377 14.93 21.99 -9.37
N TYR A 378 15.77 21.72 -10.37
CA TYR A 378 15.87 20.43 -11.06
C TYR A 378 17.17 20.29 -11.83
N ASP A 379 17.52 19.05 -12.21
CA ASP A 379 18.65 18.75 -13.09
C ASP A 379 18.35 19.23 -14.53
N LYS A 380 18.93 20.38 -14.92
CA LYS A 380 18.71 21.03 -16.22
C LYS A 380 19.31 20.27 -17.40
N GLU A 381 20.17 19.29 -17.16
CA GLU A 381 20.68 18.43 -18.23
C GLU A 381 19.69 17.31 -18.58
N THR A 382 18.91 16.88 -17.59
CA THR A 382 17.94 15.79 -17.67
C THR A 382 16.55 16.30 -18.02
N PHE A 383 16.14 17.45 -17.47
CA PHE A 383 14.80 18.00 -17.64
C PHE A 383 14.81 19.42 -18.21
N GLU A 384 13.71 19.77 -18.86
CA GLU A 384 13.36 21.13 -19.27
C GLU A 384 11.94 21.41 -18.79
N ILE A 385 11.74 22.55 -18.13
CA ILE A 385 10.43 23.03 -17.68
C ILE A 385 10.16 24.36 -18.38
N ASP A 386 9.09 24.44 -19.16
CA ASP A 386 8.76 25.60 -20.01
C ASP A 386 8.54 26.89 -19.21
N ARG A 387 7.98 26.77 -18.00
CA ARG A 387 7.72 27.85 -17.05
C ARG A 387 8.43 27.54 -15.72
N PRO A 388 9.75 27.79 -15.62
CA PRO A 388 10.52 27.47 -14.42
C PRO A 388 10.23 28.40 -13.23
N VAL A 389 9.46 29.48 -13.45
CA VAL A 389 8.98 30.39 -12.40
C VAL A 389 7.47 30.56 -12.57
N LEU A 390 6.70 30.34 -11.52
CA LEU A 390 5.24 30.53 -11.54
C LEU A 390 4.86 32.01 -11.38
N THR A 391 3.66 32.35 -11.84
CA THR A 391 3.15 33.72 -11.85
C THR A 391 2.58 34.18 -10.52
N GLU A 392 2.15 33.25 -9.67
CA GLU A 392 1.51 33.52 -8.39
C GLU A 392 2.52 33.98 -7.33
N LYS A 393 2.19 35.10 -6.66
CA LYS A 393 3.04 35.76 -5.67
C LYS A 393 2.28 36.23 -4.43
N GLU A 394 1.01 36.57 -4.61
CA GLU A 394 0.16 37.08 -3.55
C GLU A 394 -0.38 35.96 -2.66
N LYS A 395 -0.64 36.29 -1.40
CA LYS A 395 -1.29 35.37 -0.45
C LYS A 395 -2.64 34.89 -1.01
N THR A 396 -2.87 33.58 -0.99
CA THR A 396 -4.11 32.98 -1.47
C THR A 396 -5.06 32.68 -0.30
N ASN A 397 -6.36 32.58 -0.58
CA ASN A 397 -7.34 32.12 0.39
C ASN A 397 -7.57 30.61 0.22
N GLY A 398 -6.55 29.83 0.57
CA GLY A 398 -6.48 28.39 0.32
C GLY A 398 -5.96 28.05 -1.07
N LYS A 399 -6.10 26.78 -1.45
CA LYS A 399 -5.66 26.25 -2.75
C LYS A 399 -6.44 26.89 -3.89
N ILE A 400 -5.71 27.43 -4.87
CA ILE A 400 -6.23 27.90 -6.14
C ILE A 400 -5.54 27.15 -7.29
N GLU A 401 -6.21 27.03 -8.44
CA GLU A 401 -5.58 26.53 -9.65
C GLU A 401 -4.87 27.70 -10.37
N SER A 402 -3.59 27.52 -10.70
CA SER A 402 -2.84 28.48 -11.51
C SER A 402 -3.49 28.60 -12.90
N GLY A 403 -3.54 29.82 -13.43
CA GLY A 403 -4.06 30.07 -14.77
C GLY A 403 -3.20 29.48 -15.90
N ASN A 404 -2.02 28.95 -15.58
CA ASN A 404 -1.08 28.38 -16.54
C ASN A 404 -0.81 26.90 -16.23
N THR A 405 -0.68 26.08 -17.28
CA THR A 405 -0.09 24.75 -17.19
C THR A 405 1.44 24.84 -17.19
N ILE A 406 2.13 23.78 -16.81
CA ILE A 406 3.57 23.60 -16.99
C ILE A 406 3.82 22.37 -17.85
N GLU A 407 4.82 22.41 -18.71
CA GLU A 407 5.31 21.25 -19.45
C GLU A 407 6.65 20.80 -18.85
N ILE A 408 6.70 19.58 -18.33
CA ILE A 408 7.95 18.92 -17.93
C ILE A 408 8.40 18.01 -19.07
N THR A 409 9.53 18.33 -19.67
CA THR A 409 10.18 17.52 -20.71
C THR A 409 11.36 16.76 -20.10
N CYS A 410 11.43 15.45 -20.30
CA CYS A 410 12.60 14.64 -19.96
C CYS A 410 13.47 14.45 -21.20
N ASN A 411 14.63 15.10 -21.22
CA ASN A 411 15.55 15.10 -22.35
C ASN A 411 16.47 13.87 -22.36
N LYS A 412 16.99 13.47 -21.20
CA LYS A 412 17.95 12.36 -21.05
C LYS A 412 17.44 11.29 -20.08
N SER A 413 17.80 10.05 -20.35
CA SER A 413 17.56 8.94 -19.45
C SER A 413 18.49 9.01 -18.25
N PHE A 414 18.02 8.52 -17.11
CA PHE A 414 18.79 8.51 -15.87
C PHE A 414 18.53 7.23 -15.08
N SER A 415 19.57 6.74 -14.39
CA SER A 415 19.54 5.58 -13.50
C SER A 415 19.52 5.96 -12.01
N ASP A 416 19.91 7.20 -11.71
CA ASP A 416 20.01 7.75 -10.36
C ASP A 416 18.69 8.46 -9.99
N ALA A 417 17.99 7.93 -8.99
CA ALA A 417 16.70 8.46 -8.56
C ALA A 417 16.78 9.92 -8.06
N ASP A 418 17.94 10.37 -7.57
CA ASP A 418 18.12 11.75 -7.10
C ASP A 418 18.03 12.77 -8.24
N LYS A 419 18.41 12.37 -9.47
CA LYS A 419 18.21 13.20 -10.66
C LYS A 419 16.74 13.41 -10.99
N GLY A 420 15.91 12.41 -10.70
CA GLY A 420 14.46 12.45 -10.93
C GLY A 420 13.69 13.34 -9.96
N VAL A 421 14.36 14.06 -9.05
CA VAL A 421 13.70 14.92 -8.07
C VAL A 421 13.56 16.34 -8.63
N ILE A 422 12.32 16.77 -8.87
CA ILE A 422 12.00 18.15 -9.24
C ILE A 422 11.35 18.82 -8.02
N ARG A 423 11.91 19.96 -7.60
CA ARG A 423 11.42 20.76 -6.47
C ARG A 423 10.87 22.09 -6.96
N VAL A 424 10.00 22.68 -6.17
CA VAL A 424 9.59 24.08 -6.29
C VAL A 424 9.87 24.75 -4.96
N PHE A 425 10.57 25.87 -4.99
CA PHE A 425 10.90 26.66 -3.81
C PHE A 425 10.14 27.98 -3.82
N ALA A 426 9.64 28.37 -2.65
CA ALA A 426 9.05 29.67 -2.38
C ALA A 426 10.10 30.59 -1.77
N TYR A 427 10.31 31.74 -2.40
CA TYR A 427 11.21 32.78 -1.91
C TYR A 427 10.39 33.84 -1.15
N PRO A 428 10.68 34.11 0.12
CA PRO A 428 9.89 35.05 0.92
C PRO A 428 9.94 36.46 0.31
N LYS A 429 8.91 37.27 0.58
CA LYS A 429 8.86 38.66 0.08
C LYS A 429 10.05 39.51 0.57
N GLY A 430 10.62 40.32 -0.31
CA GLY A 430 11.78 41.18 -0.01
C GLY A 430 13.12 40.44 0.00
N CYS A 431 13.15 39.22 -0.55
CA CYS A 431 14.33 38.41 -0.70
C CYS A 431 15.06 38.68 -2.03
N ALA A 432 14.36 39.17 -3.05
CA ALA A 432 14.89 39.43 -4.40
C ALA A 432 16.08 40.42 -4.40
N ASP A 433 16.11 41.37 -3.47
CA ASP A 433 17.18 42.37 -3.34
C ASP A 433 18.44 41.81 -2.62
N LYS A 434 18.39 40.57 -2.11
CA LYS A 434 19.51 39.93 -1.40
C LYS A 434 20.44 39.18 -2.35
N PRO A 435 21.72 38.97 -2.00
CA PRO A 435 22.60 38.07 -2.73
C PRO A 435 22.01 36.66 -2.90
N MET A 436 22.27 35.99 -4.03
CA MET A 436 21.69 34.67 -4.33
C MET A 436 21.90 33.60 -3.23
N PRO A 437 23.05 33.50 -2.55
CA PRO A 437 23.22 32.57 -1.43
C PRO A 437 22.22 32.80 -0.28
N ASP A 438 21.90 34.06 0.02
CA ASP A 438 20.90 34.41 1.04
C ASP A 438 19.49 34.06 0.57
N GLN A 439 19.21 34.24 -0.73
CA GLN A 439 17.94 33.83 -1.31
C GLN A 439 17.72 32.32 -1.17
N VAL A 440 18.77 31.55 -1.49
CA VAL A 440 18.77 30.10 -1.36
C VAL A 440 18.64 29.66 0.10
N ARG A 441 19.22 30.39 1.05
CA ARG A 441 19.11 30.11 2.49
C ARG A 441 17.71 30.37 3.04
N LEU A 442 17.01 31.38 2.51
CA LEU A 442 15.71 31.83 3.02
C LEU A 442 14.52 31.14 2.35
N ARG A 443 14.72 30.48 1.21
CA ARG A 443 13.64 29.81 0.48
C ARG A 443 13.07 28.64 1.29
N SER A 444 11.77 28.45 1.20
CA SER A 444 11.06 27.28 1.73
C SER A 444 10.78 26.31 0.59
N LEU A 445 10.83 25.00 0.85
CA LEU A 445 10.24 24.05 -0.11
C LEU A 445 8.75 24.38 -0.25
N ALA A 446 8.22 24.29 -1.45
CA ALA A 446 6.82 24.55 -1.76
C ALA A 446 6.18 23.42 -2.56
N GLY A 447 6.93 22.76 -3.44
CA GLY A 447 6.43 21.62 -4.21
C GLY A 447 7.52 20.60 -4.45
N LYS A 448 7.12 19.36 -4.69
CA LYS A 448 8.05 18.28 -5.03
C LYS A 448 7.34 17.24 -5.89
N ILE A 449 8.00 16.74 -6.92
CA ILE A 449 7.52 15.64 -7.76
C ILE A 449 8.67 14.68 -8.03
N LEU A 450 8.39 13.37 -8.01
CA LEU A 450 9.38 12.32 -8.24
C LEU A 450 9.17 11.71 -9.62
N VAL A 451 10.14 11.94 -10.50
CA VAL A 451 10.19 11.29 -11.81
C VAL A 451 10.86 9.92 -11.68
N GLY A 452 10.19 8.87 -12.15
CA GLY A 452 10.70 7.51 -12.12
C GLY A 452 11.96 7.35 -12.97
N VAL A 453 12.88 6.52 -12.48
CA VAL A 453 14.07 6.08 -13.21
C VAL A 453 13.65 5.43 -14.53
N ASN A 454 14.21 5.91 -15.63
CA ASN A 454 13.75 5.60 -16.99
C ASN A 454 14.87 5.15 -17.94
N ASP A 455 16.03 4.75 -17.41
CA ASP A 455 17.09 4.12 -18.17
C ASP A 455 16.64 2.80 -18.82
N GLU A 456 17.46 2.27 -19.74
CA GLU A 456 17.13 1.04 -20.46
C GLU A 456 16.86 -0.15 -19.52
N LYS A 457 17.52 -0.20 -18.36
CA LYS A 457 17.34 -1.26 -17.36
C LYS A 457 16.00 -1.18 -16.64
N ALA A 458 15.48 0.03 -16.42
CA ALA A 458 14.18 0.24 -15.81
C ALA A 458 13.02 -0.13 -16.74
N GLN A 459 13.23 -0.03 -18.05
CA GLN A 459 12.24 -0.33 -19.07
C GLN A 459 12.13 -1.84 -19.34
N LYS A 460 10.90 -2.33 -19.60
CA LYS A 460 10.66 -3.72 -20.03
C LYS A 460 10.09 -3.76 -21.43
N ARG A 461 10.48 -4.77 -22.20
CA ARG A 461 9.85 -5.07 -23.50
C ARG A 461 8.89 -6.25 -23.32
N MET A 462 7.65 -6.10 -23.76
CA MET A 462 6.64 -7.16 -23.68
C MET A 462 6.11 -7.52 -25.07
N LYS A 463 6.12 -8.81 -25.40
CA LYS A 463 5.68 -9.30 -26.70
C LYS A 463 4.25 -9.81 -26.64
N PHE A 464 3.41 -9.33 -27.54
CA PHE A 464 2.02 -9.71 -27.73
C PHE A 464 1.86 -10.36 -29.09
N VAL A 465 1.02 -11.39 -29.19
CA VAL A 465 0.59 -11.92 -30.48
C VAL A 465 -0.91 -11.70 -30.62
N LEU A 466 -1.28 -10.99 -31.69
CA LEU A 466 -2.64 -10.60 -32.00
C LEU A 466 -3.22 -11.62 -33.00
N VAL A 467 -4.25 -12.35 -32.59
CA VAL A 467 -4.80 -13.47 -33.35
C VAL A 467 -6.25 -13.17 -33.72
N CYS A 468 -6.50 -12.96 -35.00
CA CYS A 468 -7.86 -12.86 -35.54
C CYS A 468 -8.50 -14.25 -35.55
N VAL A 469 -9.67 -14.41 -34.95
CA VAL A 469 -10.40 -15.68 -34.97
C VAL A 469 -11.44 -15.64 -36.08
N LYS A 470 -11.41 -16.64 -36.96
CA LYS A 470 -12.37 -16.82 -38.05
C LYS A 470 -13.36 -17.93 -37.69
N THR A 471 -14.67 -17.65 -37.77
CA THR A 471 -15.73 -18.63 -37.49
C THR A 471 -16.90 -18.51 -38.48
N GLU A 472 -17.75 -19.54 -38.53
CA GLU A 472 -19.01 -19.53 -39.28
C GLU A 472 -20.16 -20.05 -38.40
N ILE A 473 -20.72 -19.18 -37.56
CA ILE A 473 -21.72 -19.55 -36.54
C ILE A 473 -23.17 -19.37 -37.00
N ASN A 474 -23.45 -18.37 -37.84
CA ASN A 474 -24.81 -18.02 -38.26
C ASN A 474 -24.95 -18.09 -39.79
N GLY A 475 -24.31 -19.08 -40.43
CA GLY A 475 -24.26 -19.20 -41.90
C GLY A 475 -23.56 -18.04 -42.59
N LYS A 476 -22.71 -17.31 -41.86
CA LYS A 476 -21.90 -16.21 -42.37
C LYS A 476 -20.53 -16.28 -41.73
N GLU A 477 -19.49 -16.31 -42.57
CA GLU A 477 -18.12 -16.18 -42.12
C GLU A 477 -17.89 -14.81 -41.48
N LYS A 478 -17.18 -14.84 -40.36
CA LYS A 478 -16.80 -13.68 -39.59
C LYS A 478 -15.39 -13.85 -39.09
N GLU A 479 -14.62 -12.77 -39.18
CA GLU A 479 -13.25 -12.70 -38.70
C GLU A 479 -13.11 -11.52 -37.75
N GLY A 480 -12.46 -11.75 -36.61
CA GLY A 480 -12.09 -10.71 -35.66
C GLY A 480 -11.09 -9.70 -36.23
N LYS A 481 -10.93 -8.58 -35.54
CA LYS A 481 -9.99 -7.52 -35.92
C LYS A 481 -9.44 -6.80 -34.70
N PHE A 482 -8.33 -6.10 -34.89
CA PHE A 482 -7.73 -5.21 -33.90
C PHE A 482 -7.75 -3.78 -34.45
N SER A 483 -8.24 -2.82 -33.67
CA SER A 483 -8.19 -1.41 -34.03
C SER A 483 -6.87 -0.80 -33.55
N SER A 484 -6.28 0.06 -34.39
CA SER A 484 -5.09 0.83 -34.03
C SER A 484 -5.34 1.73 -32.81
N GLU A 485 -6.56 2.24 -32.64
CA GLU A 485 -6.97 3.02 -31.46
C GLU A 485 -6.80 2.23 -30.15
N HIS A 486 -7.30 0.98 -30.07
CA HIS A 486 -7.21 0.19 -28.85
C HIS A 486 -5.77 -0.21 -28.55
N LEU A 487 -4.97 -0.51 -29.59
CA LEU A 487 -3.54 -0.77 -29.45
C LEU A 487 -2.78 0.47 -28.97
N GLY A 488 -3.18 1.66 -29.43
CA GLY A 488 -2.64 2.94 -28.97
C GLY A 488 -2.94 3.21 -27.50
N LEU A 489 -4.18 2.95 -27.05
CA LEU A 489 -4.59 3.08 -25.64
C LEU A 489 -3.88 2.06 -24.74
N LEU A 490 -3.74 0.81 -25.21
CA LEU A 490 -2.96 -0.21 -24.51
C LEU A 490 -1.49 0.22 -24.38
N SER A 491 -0.91 0.73 -25.46
CA SER A 491 0.47 1.24 -25.46
C SER A 491 0.64 2.36 -24.44
N ASN A 492 -0.24 3.37 -24.45
CA ASN A 492 -0.24 4.44 -23.46
C ASN A 492 -0.31 3.90 -22.02
N THR A 493 -1.24 2.98 -21.76
CA THR A 493 -1.39 2.34 -20.44
C THR A 493 -0.12 1.64 -19.98
N LEU A 494 0.53 0.88 -20.87
CA LEU A 494 1.79 0.16 -20.57
C LEU A 494 2.97 1.11 -20.37
N HIS A 495 3.02 2.22 -21.12
CA HIS A 495 4.06 3.23 -20.97
C HIS A 495 4.02 3.92 -19.61
N GLN A 496 2.85 4.04 -18.96
CA GLN A 496 2.77 4.54 -17.58
C GLN A 496 3.63 3.72 -16.60
N MET A 497 3.96 2.47 -16.96
CA MET A 497 4.72 1.52 -16.15
C MET A 497 6.08 1.16 -16.74
N TYR A 498 6.58 1.96 -17.69
CA TYR A 498 7.81 1.69 -18.44
C TYR A 498 7.83 0.36 -19.21
N ILE A 499 6.69 -0.04 -19.79
CA ILE A 499 6.56 -1.26 -20.59
C ILE A 499 6.35 -0.89 -22.05
N ASN A 500 7.29 -1.31 -22.90
CA ASN A 500 7.27 -1.13 -24.35
C ASN A 500 6.64 -2.37 -25.02
N PRO A 501 5.41 -2.28 -25.56
CA PRO A 501 4.77 -3.40 -26.23
C PRO A 501 5.36 -3.65 -27.64
N VAL A 502 5.36 -4.91 -28.04
CA VAL A 502 5.63 -5.36 -29.41
C VAL A 502 4.47 -6.22 -29.87
N PHE A 503 3.74 -5.79 -30.91
CA PHE A 503 2.56 -6.49 -31.42
C PHE A 503 2.89 -7.31 -32.67
N GLU A 504 2.91 -8.64 -32.53
CA GLU A 504 3.00 -9.56 -33.67
C GLU A 504 1.59 -9.88 -34.17
N GLN A 505 1.19 -9.25 -35.28
CA GLN A 505 -0.14 -9.41 -35.85
C GLN A 505 -0.15 -9.99 -37.27
N HIS A 506 1.01 -10.03 -37.94
CA HIS A 506 1.14 -10.49 -39.32
C HIS A 506 2.03 -11.73 -39.43
N LEU A 507 1.70 -12.62 -40.37
CA LEU A 507 2.54 -13.77 -40.71
C LEU A 507 3.83 -13.30 -41.37
N LYS A 508 4.94 -13.94 -41.01
CA LYS A 508 6.28 -13.67 -41.55
C LYS A 508 6.83 -14.92 -42.25
N ASP A 509 7.63 -14.73 -43.28
CA ASP A 509 8.40 -15.80 -43.92
C ASP A 509 9.59 -16.24 -43.03
N LYS A 510 10.42 -17.16 -43.55
CA LYS A 510 11.60 -17.69 -42.83
C LYS A 510 12.67 -16.63 -42.57
N ASP A 511 12.68 -15.54 -43.35
CA ASP A 511 13.61 -14.43 -43.24
C ASP A 511 13.05 -13.29 -42.37
N GLY A 512 11.83 -13.47 -41.81
CA GLY A 512 11.17 -12.51 -40.93
C GLY A 512 10.43 -11.40 -41.67
N LYS A 513 10.25 -11.49 -42.99
CA LYS A 513 9.52 -10.50 -43.79
C LYS A 513 8.02 -10.80 -43.76
N VAL A 514 7.22 -9.75 -43.60
CA VAL A 514 5.74 -9.84 -43.57
C VAL A 514 5.21 -10.37 -44.90
N LEU A 515 4.39 -11.41 -44.85
CA LEU A 515 3.70 -11.98 -45.99
C LEU A 515 2.54 -11.08 -46.41
N MET A 516 2.37 -10.86 -47.71
CA MET A 516 1.26 -10.08 -48.27
C MET A 516 0.19 -11.01 -48.88
N ASP A 517 -1.07 -10.59 -48.85
CA ASP A 517 -2.18 -11.21 -49.56
C ASP A 517 -2.20 -10.80 -51.05
N ALA A 518 -3.20 -11.30 -51.78
CA ALA A 518 -3.33 -11.06 -53.22
C ALA A 518 -3.58 -9.58 -53.55
N ASP A 519 -4.12 -8.81 -52.60
CA ASP A 519 -4.43 -7.39 -52.72
C ASP A 519 -3.28 -6.50 -52.22
N GLY A 520 -2.16 -7.10 -51.80
CA GLY A 520 -0.97 -6.41 -51.30
C GLY A 520 -1.05 -6.00 -49.84
N ASN A 521 -2.03 -6.46 -49.07
CA ASN A 521 -2.15 -6.19 -47.64
C ASN A 521 -1.38 -7.22 -46.81
N PRO A 522 -0.81 -6.84 -45.65
CA PRO A 522 -0.20 -7.77 -44.71
C PRO A 522 -1.16 -8.89 -44.29
N LYS A 523 -0.72 -10.16 -44.41
CA LYS A 523 -1.51 -11.31 -43.95
C LYS A 523 -1.55 -11.35 -42.42
N SER A 524 -2.72 -11.10 -41.86
CA SER A 524 -2.98 -11.25 -40.43
C SER A 524 -2.74 -12.68 -39.92
N ILE A 525 -2.38 -12.82 -38.64
CA ILE A 525 -2.32 -14.11 -37.96
C ILE A 525 -3.76 -14.55 -37.66
N VAL A 526 -4.26 -15.49 -38.45
CA VAL A 526 -5.62 -16.02 -38.32
C VAL A 526 -5.63 -17.41 -37.69
N LEU A 527 -6.49 -17.59 -36.68
CA LEU A 527 -6.92 -18.89 -36.18
C LEU A 527 -8.27 -19.23 -36.81
N ASP A 528 -8.25 -20.10 -37.81
CA ASP A 528 -9.44 -20.55 -38.52
C ASP A 528 -10.13 -21.69 -37.77
N LEU A 529 -11.38 -21.44 -37.36
CA LEU A 529 -12.23 -22.37 -36.62
C LEU A 529 -13.55 -22.67 -37.36
N VAL A 530 -13.66 -22.34 -38.65
CA VAL A 530 -14.88 -22.60 -39.45
C VAL A 530 -15.27 -24.07 -39.41
N GLU A 531 -14.29 -24.97 -39.59
CA GLU A 531 -14.48 -26.43 -39.54
C GLU A 531 -14.47 -27.02 -38.11
N ASP A 532 -14.28 -26.19 -37.08
CA ASP A 532 -14.26 -26.66 -35.70
C ASP A 532 -15.70 -26.86 -35.19
N LYS A 533 -16.10 -28.13 -35.06
CA LYS A 533 -17.43 -28.55 -34.55
C LYS A 533 -17.83 -27.91 -33.21
N ARG A 534 -16.90 -27.40 -32.41
CA ARG A 534 -17.20 -26.71 -31.14
C ARG A 534 -17.68 -25.27 -31.35
N PHE A 535 -17.36 -24.67 -32.49
CA PHE A 535 -17.71 -23.32 -32.93
C PHE A 535 -18.76 -23.31 -34.06
N MET A 536 -19.27 -24.46 -34.49
CA MET A 536 -20.42 -24.55 -35.39
C MET A 536 -21.76 -24.28 -34.65
N PRO A 537 -22.89 -24.02 -35.36
CA PRO A 537 -24.21 -23.94 -34.75
C PRO A 537 -24.51 -25.13 -33.82
N GLY A 538 -24.83 -24.87 -32.56
CA GLY A 538 -25.06 -25.91 -31.54
C GLY A 538 -23.81 -26.50 -30.89
N GLY A 539 -22.61 -26.03 -31.30
CA GLY A 539 -21.33 -26.40 -30.72
C GLY A 539 -21.18 -25.99 -29.25
N ILE A 540 -20.23 -26.61 -28.54
CA ILE A 540 -20.08 -26.42 -27.09
C ILE A 540 -19.64 -25.00 -26.67
N TYR A 541 -19.17 -24.16 -27.59
CA TYR A 541 -18.83 -22.76 -27.34
C TYR A 541 -19.85 -21.77 -27.93
N VAL A 542 -20.93 -22.27 -28.53
CA VAL A 542 -21.91 -21.46 -29.25
C VAL A 542 -23.29 -21.62 -28.62
N LYS A 543 -23.93 -20.50 -28.31
CA LYS A 543 -25.32 -20.47 -27.84
C LYS A 543 -26.01 -19.23 -28.38
N ASN A 544 -27.18 -19.40 -29.00
CA ASN A 544 -27.97 -18.31 -29.59
C ASN A 544 -27.13 -17.40 -30.52
N GLY A 545 -26.24 -18.01 -31.32
CA GLY A 545 -25.36 -17.28 -32.24
C GLY A 545 -24.27 -16.42 -31.59
N LYS A 546 -24.03 -16.58 -30.28
CA LYS A 546 -22.98 -15.90 -29.50
C LYS A 546 -21.95 -16.89 -28.95
N ILE A 547 -20.75 -16.41 -28.65
CA ILE A 547 -19.68 -17.20 -28.01
C ILE A 547 -19.85 -17.17 -26.49
N GLN A 548 -19.79 -18.34 -25.85
CA GLN A 548 -19.78 -18.43 -24.38
C GLN A 548 -18.37 -18.58 -23.81
N LYS A 549 -18.09 -17.86 -22.70
CA LYS A 549 -16.81 -17.92 -21.97
C LYS A 549 -16.45 -19.35 -21.53
N PHE A 550 -17.42 -20.07 -20.99
CA PHE A 550 -17.29 -21.47 -20.59
C PHE A 550 -18.24 -22.34 -21.42
N THR A 551 -17.89 -23.61 -21.59
CA THR A 551 -18.80 -24.54 -22.28
C THR A 551 -20.12 -24.70 -21.54
N LYS A 552 -21.19 -25.09 -22.25
CA LYS A 552 -22.48 -25.40 -21.65
C LYS A 552 -22.30 -26.39 -20.49
N GLN A 553 -22.71 -25.97 -19.29
CA GLN A 553 -22.67 -26.82 -18.10
C GLN A 553 -23.54 -28.07 -18.33
N ARG A 554 -22.97 -29.25 -18.11
CA ARG A 554 -23.66 -30.54 -18.26
C ARG A 554 -23.86 -31.17 -16.89
N VAL A 555 -24.95 -31.91 -16.73
CA VAL A 555 -25.21 -32.73 -15.54
C VAL A 555 -24.03 -33.68 -15.32
N GLY A 556 -23.46 -33.70 -14.11
CA GLY A 556 -22.29 -34.52 -13.76
C GLY A 556 -20.91 -33.93 -14.11
N MET A 557 -20.82 -32.70 -14.64
CA MET A 557 -19.52 -32.05 -14.88
C MET A 557 -18.89 -31.57 -13.57
N THR A 558 -17.64 -31.98 -13.29
CA THR A 558 -16.90 -31.49 -12.12
C THR A 558 -16.58 -30.00 -12.25
N LEU A 559 -16.44 -29.32 -11.11
CA LEU A 559 -16.13 -27.89 -11.07
C LEU A 559 -14.82 -27.56 -11.79
N GLN A 560 -13.78 -28.37 -11.59
CA GLN A 560 -12.50 -28.20 -12.29
C GLN A 560 -12.65 -28.38 -13.81
N ARG A 561 -13.47 -29.34 -14.26
CA ARG A 561 -13.72 -29.55 -15.68
C ARG A 561 -14.47 -28.38 -16.30
N TYR A 562 -15.39 -27.76 -15.54
CA TYR A 562 -16.08 -26.55 -15.96
C TYR A 562 -15.10 -25.37 -16.13
N PHE A 563 -14.25 -25.08 -15.13
CA PHE A 563 -13.26 -24.00 -15.25
C PHE A 563 -12.21 -24.26 -16.34
N ASN A 564 -11.80 -25.51 -16.53
CA ASN A 564 -10.92 -25.91 -17.63
C ASN A 564 -11.60 -25.83 -19.01
N SER A 565 -12.93 -25.65 -19.06
CA SER A 565 -13.67 -25.50 -20.31
C SER A 565 -13.65 -24.08 -20.87
N ASN A 566 -12.90 -23.16 -20.26
CA ASN A 566 -12.74 -21.77 -20.72
C ASN A 566 -12.30 -21.69 -22.21
N VAL A 567 -13.00 -20.87 -23.00
CA VAL A 567 -12.72 -20.71 -24.43
C VAL A 567 -11.33 -20.14 -24.70
N ALA A 568 -10.83 -19.21 -23.88
CA ALA A 568 -9.47 -18.65 -24.03
C ALA A 568 -8.40 -19.73 -23.93
N ARG A 569 -8.55 -20.66 -22.97
CA ARG A 569 -7.65 -21.80 -22.80
C ARG A 569 -7.66 -22.70 -24.02
N TYR A 570 -8.86 -23.01 -24.53
CA TYR A 570 -9.00 -23.84 -25.73
C TYR A 570 -8.31 -23.21 -26.94
N LEU A 571 -8.57 -21.93 -27.21
CA LEU A 571 -7.97 -21.17 -28.31
C LEU A 571 -6.44 -21.18 -28.22
N ARG A 572 -5.89 -20.94 -27.03
CA ARG A 572 -4.44 -20.96 -26.79
C ARG A 572 -3.82 -22.32 -27.12
N ILE A 573 -4.47 -23.43 -26.73
CA ILE A 573 -3.99 -24.79 -27.02
C ILE A 573 -3.95 -25.05 -28.54
N VAL A 574 -5.03 -24.70 -29.26
CA VAL A 574 -5.10 -24.91 -30.71
C VAL A 574 -4.11 -24.02 -31.44
N PHE A 575 -4.06 -22.75 -31.06
CA PHE A 575 -3.17 -21.77 -31.64
C PHE A 575 -1.70 -22.21 -31.50
N LEU A 576 -1.27 -22.61 -30.31
CA LEU A 576 0.12 -23.04 -30.08
C LEU A 576 0.49 -24.36 -30.75
N ARG A 577 -0.48 -25.23 -31.08
CA ARG A 577 -0.21 -26.41 -31.93
C ARG A 577 0.15 -26.00 -33.36
N LYS A 578 -0.47 -24.93 -33.87
CA LYS A 578 -0.23 -24.41 -35.22
C LYS A 578 0.97 -23.45 -35.25
N TYR A 579 1.16 -22.67 -34.19
CA TYR A 579 2.18 -21.63 -34.08
C TYR A 579 2.95 -21.71 -32.75
N PRO A 580 3.75 -22.76 -32.54
CA PRO A 580 4.46 -23.00 -31.27
C PRO A 580 5.47 -21.88 -30.91
N GLN A 581 5.94 -21.11 -31.89
CA GLN A 581 6.89 -20.01 -31.68
C GLN A 581 6.35 -18.91 -30.76
N TYR A 582 5.02 -18.80 -30.59
CA TYR A 582 4.38 -17.78 -29.76
C TYR A 582 4.09 -18.24 -28.32
N ASN A 583 4.69 -19.34 -27.86
CA ASN A 583 4.47 -19.86 -26.50
C ASN A 583 4.84 -18.85 -25.40
N GLY A 584 5.86 -18.01 -25.63
CA GLY A 584 6.29 -16.96 -24.69
C GLY A 584 5.57 -15.60 -24.82
N PHE A 585 4.61 -15.47 -25.74
CA PHE A 585 3.92 -14.21 -26.04
C PHE A 585 2.63 -14.09 -25.24
N PHE A 586 2.24 -12.85 -24.90
CA PHE A 586 0.90 -12.55 -24.40
C PHE A 586 -0.13 -12.79 -25.51
N THR A 587 -1.05 -13.73 -25.25
CA THR A 587 -2.20 -14.16 -26.08
C THR A 587 -3.32 -13.14 -26.22
N ILE A 588 -3.60 -12.57 -27.38
CA ILE A 588 -4.84 -11.80 -27.59
C ILE A 588 -5.61 -12.38 -28.77
N PHE A 589 -6.77 -12.99 -28.49
CA PHE A 589 -7.70 -13.46 -29.52
C PHE A 589 -8.80 -12.43 -29.75
N SER A 590 -9.19 -12.18 -31.00
CA SER A 590 -10.32 -11.30 -31.34
C SER A 590 -11.37 -12.07 -32.13
N PHE A 591 -12.63 -12.00 -31.69
CA PHE A 591 -13.82 -12.48 -32.39
C PHE A 591 -14.61 -11.30 -32.97
N ASN A 592 -15.40 -11.58 -34.02
CA ASN A 592 -16.41 -10.64 -34.55
C ASN A 592 -17.85 -11.08 -34.21
N GLU A 593 -17.93 -11.95 -33.21
CA GLU A 593 -19.11 -12.42 -32.53
C GLU A 593 -19.23 -11.71 -31.19
N ARG A 594 -20.47 -11.57 -30.72
CA ARG A 594 -20.72 -11.16 -29.34
C ARG A 594 -20.38 -12.30 -28.38
N GLY A 595 -19.75 -11.96 -27.26
CA GLY A 595 -19.47 -12.88 -26.19
C GLY A 595 -20.48 -12.76 -25.05
N PHE A 596 -20.57 -13.79 -24.22
CA PHE A 596 -21.33 -13.71 -22.98
C PHE A 596 -20.78 -14.68 -21.92
N ASP A 597 -21.05 -14.36 -20.66
CA ASP A 597 -20.94 -15.28 -19.53
C ASP A 597 -22.27 -15.34 -18.79
N LYS A 598 -22.80 -16.55 -18.64
CA LYS A 598 -24.16 -16.83 -18.15
C LYS A 598 -25.25 -16.05 -18.92
N LYS A 599 -25.66 -14.88 -18.42
CA LYS A 599 -26.69 -14.00 -19.00
C LYS A 599 -26.16 -12.59 -19.30
N VAL A 600 -24.89 -12.31 -19.03
CA VAL A 600 -24.26 -11.00 -19.17
C VAL A 600 -23.43 -10.98 -20.45
N GLU A 601 -23.60 -9.95 -21.27
CA GLU A 601 -22.80 -9.72 -22.46
C GLU A 601 -21.36 -9.34 -22.06
N LEU A 602 -20.36 -9.91 -22.74
CA LEU A 602 -18.96 -9.63 -22.49
C LEU A 602 -18.32 -8.99 -23.72
N TYR A 603 -17.53 -7.96 -23.49
CA TYR A 603 -16.68 -7.32 -24.50
C TYR A 603 -15.28 -7.93 -24.56
N GLY A 604 -14.82 -8.51 -23.45
CA GLY A 604 -13.57 -9.23 -23.35
C GLY A 604 -13.45 -9.94 -22.01
N PHE A 605 -12.45 -10.80 -21.87
CA PHE A 605 -12.00 -11.33 -20.58
C PHE A 605 -10.58 -11.92 -20.68
N CYS A 606 -9.83 -11.85 -19.58
CA CYS A 606 -8.54 -12.54 -19.41
C CYS A 606 -8.71 -13.97 -18.85
N GLU A 607 -7.88 -14.93 -19.28
CA GLU A 607 -7.97 -16.32 -18.84
C GLU A 607 -7.67 -16.44 -17.34
N SER A 608 -8.73 -16.66 -16.55
CA SER A 608 -8.66 -16.93 -15.12
C SER A 608 -8.34 -18.39 -14.82
N VAL A 609 -7.44 -18.63 -13.88
CA VAL A 609 -7.13 -19.94 -13.31
C VAL A 609 -7.72 -20.04 -11.91
N TYR A 610 -8.32 -21.18 -11.59
CA TYR A 610 -8.98 -21.44 -10.31
C TYR A 610 -8.25 -22.53 -9.53
N LYS A 611 -8.25 -22.43 -8.19
CA LYS A 611 -7.61 -23.40 -7.29
C LYS A 611 -8.33 -24.75 -7.36
N SER A 612 -7.55 -25.83 -7.47
CA SER A 612 -8.07 -27.19 -7.68
C SER A 612 -9.13 -27.57 -6.64
N GLY A 613 -10.29 -28.03 -7.12
CA GLY A 613 -11.38 -28.49 -6.25
C GLY A 613 -12.19 -27.38 -5.56
N THR A 614 -11.92 -26.11 -5.86
CA THR A 614 -12.64 -24.97 -5.25
C THR A 614 -13.17 -24.00 -6.33
N THR A 615 -14.04 -23.07 -5.94
CA THR A 615 -14.47 -21.95 -6.78
C THR A 615 -13.52 -20.74 -6.71
N LYS A 616 -12.46 -20.82 -5.90
CA LYS A 616 -11.58 -19.69 -5.61
C LYS A 616 -10.64 -19.40 -6.78
N PHE A 617 -10.55 -18.13 -7.13
CA PHE A 617 -9.59 -17.63 -8.11
C PHE A 617 -8.14 -17.89 -7.64
N SER A 618 -7.22 -18.04 -8.58
CA SER A 618 -5.80 -18.23 -8.32
C SER A 618 -4.95 -17.13 -8.95
N HIS A 619 -4.98 -17.01 -10.27
CA HIS A 619 -4.23 -16.01 -11.04
C HIS A 619 -4.78 -15.91 -12.46
N TYR A 620 -4.45 -14.82 -13.15
CA TYR A 620 -4.70 -14.67 -14.58
C TYR A 620 -3.51 -15.20 -15.38
N LYS A 621 -3.76 -15.67 -16.60
CA LYS A 621 -2.70 -15.94 -17.57
C LYS A 621 -2.57 -14.80 -18.55
N LYS A 622 -1.39 -14.70 -19.18
CA LYS A 622 -1.10 -13.81 -20.32
C LYS A 622 -1.81 -14.31 -21.60
N ASN A 623 -3.13 -14.45 -21.54
CA ASN A 623 -4.00 -14.99 -22.58
C ASN A 623 -5.41 -14.45 -22.39
N LEU A 624 -5.95 -13.71 -23.36
CA LEU A 624 -7.25 -13.07 -23.28
C LEU A 624 -8.05 -13.18 -24.59
N VAL A 625 -9.35 -12.95 -24.49
CA VAL A 625 -10.28 -12.96 -25.62
C VAL A 625 -11.03 -11.62 -25.65
N LEU A 626 -11.12 -11.02 -26.84
CA LEU A 626 -11.98 -9.89 -27.16
C LEU A 626 -13.13 -10.32 -28.06
N PHE A 627 -14.28 -9.69 -27.85
CA PHE A 627 -15.50 -9.90 -28.64
C PHE A 627 -15.86 -8.66 -29.46
N ALA A 628 -16.88 -8.78 -30.29
CA ALA A 628 -17.32 -7.70 -31.17
C ALA A 628 -17.69 -6.41 -30.42
N ASN A 629 -17.35 -5.27 -31.01
CA ASN A 629 -17.61 -3.91 -30.52
C ASN A 629 -17.13 -3.67 -29.07
N PRO A 630 -15.87 -3.98 -28.73
CA PRO A 630 -15.38 -3.69 -27.39
C PRO A 630 -15.26 -2.18 -27.19
N GLU A 631 -15.60 -1.69 -25.99
CA GLU A 631 -15.31 -0.30 -25.61
C GLU A 631 -13.80 -0.05 -25.59
N ALA A 632 -13.40 1.21 -25.78
CA ALA A 632 -12.01 1.61 -26.05
C ALA A 632 -10.97 1.08 -25.04
N MET A 633 -11.33 1.00 -23.75
CA MET A 633 -10.42 0.60 -22.67
C MET A 633 -10.52 -0.87 -22.26
N VAL A 634 -11.40 -1.67 -22.88
CA VAL A 634 -11.56 -3.10 -22.55
C VAL A 634 -10.26 -3.86 -22.79
N LEU A 635 -9.58 -3.63 -23.91
CA LEU A 635 -8.30 -4.29 -24.19
C LEU A 635 -7.26 -3.98 -23.11
N SER A 636 -7.08 -2.71 -22.75
CA SER A 636 -6.14 -2.31 -21.70
C SER A 636 -6.48 -2.96 -20.36
N HIS A 637 -7.76 -2.95 -19.98
CA HIS A 637 -8.25 -3.55 -18.74
C HIS A 637 -7.94 -5.05 -18.66
N GLU A 638 -8.27 -5.81 -19.71
CA GLU A 638 -8.04 -7.26 -19.74
C GLU A 638 -6.55 -7.64 -19.82
N VAL A 639 -5.73 -6.82 -20.47
CA VAL A 639 -4.27 -7.00 -20.45
C VAL A 639 -3.72 -6.81 -19.05
N LEU A 640 -4.14 -5.76 -18.34
CA LEU A 640 -3.69 -5.50 -16.97
C LEU A 640 -4.07 -6.61 -15.99
N HIS A 641 -5.21 -7.28 -16.17
CA HIS A 641 -5.49 -8.53 -15.47
C HIS A 641 -4.43 -9.60 -15.69
N GLY A 642 -4.04 -9.82 -16.95
CA GLY A 642 -2.97 -10.75 -17.31
C GLY A 642 -1.57 -10.33 -16.84
N MET A 643 -1.46 -9.15 -16.22
CA MET A 643 -0.25 -8.61 -15.58
C MET A 643 -0.37 -8.54 -14.05
N GLY A 644 -1.36 -9.25 -13.49
CA GLY A 644 -1.51 -9.41 -12.04
C GLY A 644 -2.36 -8.35 -11.35
N LEU A 645 -2.97 -7.42 -12.09
CA LEU A 645 -3.86 -6.42 -11.51
C LEU A 645 -5.29 -6.93 -11.35
N HIS A 646 -5.94 -6.45 -10.31
CA HIS A 646 -7.33 -6.73 -9.99
C HIS A 646 -8.15 -5.45 -10.08
N HIS A 647 -9.47 -5.60 -10.11
CA HIS A 647 -10.37 -4.45 -10.06
C HIS A 647 -10.12 -3.60 -8.81
N THR A 648 -10.23 -2.29 -8.99
CA THR A 648 -10.08 -1.32 -7.90
C THR A 648 -11.42 -1.00 -7.21
N HIS A 649 -12.47 -1.78 -7.42
CA HIS A 649 -13.73 -1.71 -6.68
C HIS A 649 -13.92 -2.98 -5.86
N ILE A 650 -15.03 -3.16 -5.13
CA ILE A 650 -15.34 -4.42 -4.42
C ILE A 650 -16.11 -5.34 -5.39
N ASP A 651 -15.57 -6.55 -5.61
CA ASP A 651 -16.26 -7.64 -6.33
C ASP A 651 -16.74 -8.73 -5.37
N ASP A 652 -16.02 -8.90 -4.26
CA ASP A 652 -16.16 -10.01 -3.32
C ASP A 652 -16.27 -9.47 -1.89
N GLU A 653 -16.94 -10.23 -1.00
CA GLU A 653 -17.04 -9.87 0.42
C GLU A 653 -15.68 -9.78 1.10
N VAL A 654 -14.72 -10.63 0.70
CA VAL A 654 -13.34 -10.67 1.22
C VAL A 654 -12.35 -10.56 0.08
N ILE A 655 -11.35 -9.69 0.27
CA ILE A 655 -10.23 -9.47 -0.65
C ILE A 655 -9.15 -10.49 -0.30
N GLU A 656 -9.08 -11.58 -1.08
CA GLU A 656 -8.09 -12.65 -0.86
C GLU A 656 -6.72 -12.31 -1.46
N GLU A 657 -6.68 -11.44 -2.47
CA GLU A 657 -5.46 -11.17 -3.24
C GLU A 657 -4.70 -9.95 -2.71
N SER A 658 -3.47 -10.17 -2.26
CA SER A 658 -2.58 -9.10 -1.76
C SER A 658 -2.19 -8.06 -2.81
N THR A 659 -2.37 -8.37 -4.09
CA THR A 659 -2.21 -7.44 -5.21
C THR A 659 -3.39 -6.47 -5.35
N ARG A 660 -4.56 -6.76 -4.77
CA ARG A 660 -5.71 -5.86 -4.68
C ARG A 660 -5.63 -5.02 -3.40
N ARG A 661 -4.61 -4.16 -3.33
CA ARG A 661 -4.25 -3.44 -2.10
C ARG A 661 -5.37 -2.56 -1.54
N TYR A 662 -6.05 -1.82 -2.41
CA TYR A 662 -7.07 -0.84 -2.03
C TYR A 662 -8.25 -0.91 -3.01
N VAL A 663 -9.46 -0.76 -2.48
CA VAL A 663 -10.70 -0.76 -3.26
C VAL A 663 -11.52 0.49 -2.96
N TYR A 664 -12.14 0.99 -4.01
CA TYR A 664 -12.84 2.26 -4.06
C TYR A 664 -14.29 2.04 -4.50
N LYS A 665 -15.13 3.03 -4.29
CA LYS A 665 -16.51 3.00 -4.77
C LYS A 665 -16.51 2.84 -6.29
N GLU A 666 -17.36 1.95 -6.78
CA GLU A 666 -17.46 1.66 -8.22
C GLU A 666 -17.71 2.95 -9.02
N ASN A 667 -17.08 3.07 -10.19
CA ASN A 667 -17.21 4.19 -11.12
C ASN A 667 -16.73 5.57 -10.61
N THR A 668 -15.94 5.61 -9.53
CA THR A 668 -15.46 6.89 -8.94
C THR A 668 -14.01 7.24 -9.22
N THR A 669 -13.25 6.35 -9.86
CA THR A 669 -11.85 6.57 -10.23
C THR A 669 -11.66 6.47 -11.73
N ASP A 670 -10.69 7.24 -12.24
CA ASP A 670 -10.25 7.16 -13.64
C ASP A 670 -9.19 6.08 -13.86
N ASN A 671 -9.04 5.17 -12.89
CA ASN A 671 -8.10 4.06 -12.97
C ASN A 671 -8.51 3.06 -14.05
N VAL A 672 -7.57 2.52 -14.83
CA VAL A 672 -7.88 1.53 -15.89
C VAL A 672 -8.59 0.29 -15.34
N MET A 673 -8.33 -0.10 -14.09
CA MET A 673 -8.96 -1.25 -13.42
C MET A 673 -10.30 -0.92 -12.74
N SER A 674 -10.87 0.27 -12.98
CA SER A 674 -12.24 0.60 -12.61
C SER A 674 -13.23 0.26 -13.73
N TYR A 675 -14.53 0.36 -13.46
CA TYR A 675 -15.59 0.30 -14.48
C TYR A 675 -16.12 1.67 -14.89
N ALA A 676 -15.44 2.76 -14.48
CA ALA A 676 -15.86 4.10 -14.85
C ALA A 676 -15.89 4.27 -16.37
N SER A 677 -16.77 5.13 -16.86
CA SER A 677 -16.83 5.47 -18.29
C SER A 677 -15.54 6.13 -18.79
N THR A 678 -14.84 6.86 -17.92
CA THR A 678 -13.54 7.48 -18.21
C THR A 678 -12.44 6.73 -17.45
N ARG A 679 -11.55 6.06 -18.19
CA ARG A 679 -10.44 5.25 -17.66
C ARG A 679 -9.16 5.62 -18.39
N LYS A 680 -8.15 6.06 -17.66
CA LYS A 680 -6.91 6.61 -18.25
C LYS A 680 -5.67 6.54 -17.38
N SER A 681 -5.79 6.30 -16.07
CA SER A 681 -4.65 6.33 -15.15
C SER A 681 -4.36 4.96 -14.54
N THR A 682 -3.11 4.77 -14.11
CA THR A 682 -2.68 3.67 -13.23
C THR A 682 -1.85 4.28 -12.10
N TRP A 683 -1.75 3.58 -10.97
CA TRP A 683 -1.11 4.12 -9.77
C TRP A 683 0.27 3.53 -9.50
N TYR A 684 1.11 4.26 -8.77
CA TYR A 684 2.48 3.87 -8.45
C TYR A 684 2.56 2.48 -7.80
N TRP A 685 1.62 2.16 -6.90
CA TRP A 685 1.55 0.83 -6.29
C TRP A 685 1.19 -0.28 -7.30
N GLN A 686 0.38 0.02 -8.32
CA GLN A 686 0.09 -0.92 -9.41
C GLN A 686 1.32 -1.08 -10.32
N TRP A 687 2.05 0.00 -10.60
CA TRP A 687 3.29 -0.04 -11.39
C TRP A 687 4.30 -0.99 -10.75
N LYS A 688 4.42 -0.99 -9.41
CA LYS A 688 5.28 -1.92 -8.67
C LYS A 688 4.87 -3.39 -8.81
N ILE A 689 3.58 -3.69 -8.90
CA ILE A 689 3.08 -5.06 -9.09
C ILE A 689 3.41 -5.53 -10.50
N VAL A 690 3.00 -4.74 -11.50
CA VAL A 690 3.17 -5.07 -12.92
C VAL A 690 4.65 -5.21 -13.30
N ARG A 691 5.54 -4.40 -12.70
CA ARG A 691 6.99 -4.48 -12.94
C ARG A 691 7.67 -5.63 -12.19
N LYS A 692 7.00 -6.33 -11.26
CA LYS A 692 7.54 -7.54 -10.64
C LYS A 692 7.29 -8.80 -11.48
N GLU A 693 6.18 -8.84 -12.22
CA GLU A 693 5.89 -9.89 -13.21
C GLU A 693 6.71 -9.77 -14.50
#